data_AF-A0A3Q0GC22-F1
#
_entry.id   AF-A0A3Q0GC22-F1
#
_cell.length_a   1.000
_cell.length_b   1.000
_cell.length_c   1.000
_cell.angle_alpha   90.00
_cell.angle_beta   90.00
_cell.angle_gamma   90.00
#
_symmetry.space_group_name_H-M   'P 1'
#
loop_
_entity.id
_entity.type
_entity.pdbx_description
1 polymer ?
#
loop_
_entity_poly.entity_id
_entity_poly.type
_entity_poly.pdbx_seq_one_letter_code
_entity_poly.pdbx_strand_id
1 'polypeptide(L)'
;MQERYDKLCVEENAFEALEKDFQEVLDELTGDKSLEKFRIEYEKLHAVMRKSYENERRLMTKCRELNAEIVVNSAKVATALKLSQDDQATISSLKREIEKAWKMVDAAYEKEQKAKETIIALKEEITNLTKLVEQGSGLSLGQEYNIQDLLKFKDEVTKERDHLLSEVVKLRESLTHTTEQQQETESAKTEAEQTIAQLQQEIQMRQNEASRESRKKEKLEKELKHLVSDTDSKNVEIKTLQQHVQKTREELLKLEQQLKEQKILNERAAKELEQFQLRNSKLQQENEQHSLAFEQVVQENQQKTVELKVREDEVTQMRHEISKLSKAREIIQRKLRVAEEQKVEAEHERDTLKNQISGLERELEVAKKQAETDKKAIDELVRERDILNKNLLKAASATQKQLNLVKLHEQSKRNLEEEIQNYKDEAQKQRKIIYQLEKERDRYINEASELTQKVLQHMEDIKVREMQIFDYKKKIAEAETKLKQQQNLYEAVRSDRNLYSKNLIEAQDEITEMKKKLKIMTHQVDQLKEEITTKEAALVKVHLEHQRIEKEKESLKAELLKMKQQALETKHFIEKQEAEERKLLKIISEADTERLKQKKELDQVISERDILGSQLVRRNDELALLYEKIKIQQSILNKGEIQYRQRVEDIRLLKLEIKKLRREKAILGRSVANVEQLRQEVYHMQKELLKERTHCRALEEELENPMNVHRWRKLEASDPSTYELIQKIHTLQQRLISKTEEVVEKELLLQEKEKLYVELKHILARQPGPEAAEQLQLYRHTLREKTKQLKVLSSELNMYESQSQEYKYEIERLANELLDVKKKYLTQKRKEQQAKEKERALAAMEQDSPVQRTDVPRFTGGGFALSKQPPRVMA
;
A
#
# COMPACT_ATOMS: atom_id res chain seq x y z
N MET A 1 30.39 27.68 30.54
CA MET A 1 29.60 26.45 30.28
C MET A 1 30.34 25.46 29.36
N GLN A 2 31.21 25.91 28.45
CA GLN A 2 32.00 25.01 27.58
C GLN A 2 33.03 24.15 28.35
N GLU A 3 33.82 24.70 29.27
CA GLU A 3 34.87 23.96 30.01
C GLU A 3 34.34 22.86 30.98
N ARG A 4 33.05 22.89 31.35
CA ARG A 4 32.41 21.81 32.14
C ARG A 4 31.89 20.68 31.26
N TYR A 5 31.69 20.93 29.96
CA TYR A 5 31.21 19.92 29.01
C TYR A 5 32.36 19.02 28.57
N ASP A 6 33.55 19.59 28.37
CA ASP A 6 34.74 18.83 27.97
C ASP A 6 35.29 17.91 29.08
N LYS A 7 35.09 18.25 30.37
CA LYS A 7 35.43 17.35 31.48
C LYS A 7 34.57 16.07 31.52
N LEU A 8 33.35 16.11 30.97
CA LEU A 8 32.38 15.00 31.04
C LEU A 8 32.54 13.98 29.90
N CYS A 9 32.92 14.41 28.70
CA CYS A 9 33.27 13.48 27.61
C CYS A 9 34.53 12.65 27.94
N VAL A 10 35.44 13.21 28.74
CA VAL A 10 36.65 12.50 29.18
C VAL A 10 36.32 11.41 30.21
N GLU A 11 35.29 11.58 31.04
CA GLU A 11 34.83 10.59 32.04
C GLU A 11 33.99 9.45 31.43
N GLU A 12 33.19 9.71 30.38
CA GLU A 12 32.47 8.65 29.63
C GLU A 12 33.44 7.74 28.86
N ASN A 13 34.42 8.32 28.16
CA ASN A 13 35.43 7.54 27.45
C ASN A 13 36.36 6.77 28.41
N ALA A 14 36.59 7.28 29.62
CA ALA A 14 37.40 6.58 30.64
C ALA A 14 36.69 5.36 31.23
N PHE A 15 35.36 5.43 31.42
CA PHE A 15 34.58 4.29 31.90
C PHE A 15 34.46 3.18 30.84
N GLU A 16 34.25 3.54 29.57
CA GLU A 16 34.21 2.56 28.47
C GLU A 16 35.58 1.87 28.27
N ALA A 17 36.69 2.59 28.44
CA ALA A 17 38.03 1.99 28.42
C ALA A 17 38.24 1.02 29.60
N LEU A 18 37.86 1.42 30.82
CA LEU A 18 37.91 0.56 32.01
C LEU A 18 37.02 -0.67 31.88
N GLU A 19 35.82 -0.54 31.32
CA GLU A 19 34.89 -1.65 31.07
C GLU A 19 35.46 -2.64 30.06
N LYS A 20 36.16 -2.14 29.04
CA LYS A 20 36.87 -2.98 28.09
C LYS A 20 38.03 -3.73 28.74
N ASP A 21 38.86 -3.06 29.54
CA ASP A 21 39.95 -3.69 30.29
C ASP A 21 39.43 -4.73 31.29
N PHE A 22 38.29 -4.46 31.96
CA PHE A 22 37.61 -5.42 32.84
C PHE A 22 37.15 -6.66 32.07
N GLN A 23 36.65 -6.48 30.85
CA GLN A 23 36.18 -7.58 30.03
C GLN A 23 37.35 -8.41 29.47
N GLU A 24 38.45 -7.77 29.06
CA GLU A 24 39.67 -8.46 28.61
C GLU A 24 40.28 -9.32 29.73
N VAL A 25 40.35 -8.80 30.97
CA VAL A 25 40.82 -9.58 32.14
C VAL A 25 39.86 -10.73 32.48
N LEU A 26 38.54 -10.54 32.32
CA LEU A 26 37.56 -11.61 32.52
C LEU A 26 37.70 -12.72 31.47
N ASP A 27 37.98 -12.35 30.22
CA ASP A 27 38.19 -13.29 29.14
C ASP A 27 39.51 -14.07 29.34
N GLU A 28 40.59 -13.43 29.78
CA GLU A 28 41.83 -14.14 30.16
C GLU A 28 41.62 -15.11 31.33
N LEU A 29 40.82 -14.73 32.32
CA LEU A 29 40.49 -15.58 33.48
C LEU A 29 39.58 -16.77 33.12
N THR A 30 38.88 -16.75 31.98
CA THR A 30 38.02 -17.87 31.55
C THR A 30 38.81 -19.10 31.07
N GLY A 31 40.08 -18.94 30.70
CA GLY A 31 40.92 -20.03 30.20
C GLY A 31 41.36 -21.04 31.27
N ASP A 32 41.42 -20.65 32.54
CA ASP A 32 41.96 -21.47 33.63
C ASP A 32 40.93 -21.74 34.73
N LYS A 33 40.43 -22.99 34.79
CA LYS A 33 39.37 -23.43 35.70
C LYS A 33 39.71 -23.28 37.18
N SER A 34 40.98 -23.14 37.55
CA SER A 34 41.39 -22.93 38.94
C SER A 34 41.08 -21.52 39.46
N LEU A 35 40.92 -20.55 38.56
CA LEU A 35 40.71 -19.12 38.88
C LEU A 35 39.24 -18.69 38.81
N GLU A 36 38.32 -19.62 38.55
CA GLU A 36 36.88 -19.36 38.40
C GLU A 36 36.28 -18.62 39.61
N LYS A 37 36.78 -18.87 40.83
CA LYS A 37 36.33 -18.13 42.02
C LYS A 37 36.73 -16.66 42.00
N PHE A 38 37.93 -16.34 41.53
CA PHE A 38 38.39 -14.95 41.39
C PHE A 38 37.65 -14.25 40.27
N ARG A 39 37.40 -14.95 39.15
CA ARG A 39 36.57 -14.43 38.06
C ARG A 39 35.18 -14.03 38.56
N ILE A 40 34.50 -14.90 39.31
CA ILE A 40 33.15 -14.59 39.85
C ILE A 40 33.18 -13.36 40.76
N GLU A 41 34.20 -13.21 41.63
CA GLU A 41 34.31 -12.01 42.47
C GLU A 41 34.69 -10.75 41.67
N TYR A 42 35.49 -10.88 40.61
CA TYR A 42 35.85 -9.78 39.70
C TYR A 42 34.64 -9.34 38.85
N GLU A 43 33.81 -10.27 38.38
CA GLU A 43 32.53 -10.00 37.70
C GLU A 43 31.55 -9.27 38.63
N LYS A 44 31.49 -9.67 39.92
CA LYS A 44 30.69 -8.93 40.92
C LYS A 44 31.21 -7.51 41.12
N LEU A 45 32.52 -7.32 41.22
CA LEU A 45 33.12 -5.99 41.39
C LEU A 45 32.82 -5.10 40.17
N HIS A 46 32.96 -5.64 38.96
CA HIS A 46 32.61 -4.95 37.72
C HIS A 46 31.12 -4.57 37.69
N ALA A 47 30.23 -5.49 38.09
CA ALA A 47 28.80 -5.22 38.18
C ALA A 47 28.46 -4.11 39.18
N VAL A 48 29.17 -4.04 40.32
CA VAL A 48 29.00 -2.97 41.31
C VAL A 48 29.54 -1.64 40.78
N MET A 49 30.70 -1.63 40.12
CA MET A 49 31.28 -0.42 39.50
C MET A 49 30.36 0.15 38.41
N ARG A 50 29.85 -0.71 37.51
CA ARG A 50 28.90 -0.33 36.47
C ARG A 50 27.61 0.24 37.06
N LYS A 51 27.09 -0.38 38.12
CA LYS A 51 25.93 0.12 38.84
C LYS A 51 26.19 1.47 39.52
N SER A 52 27.40 1.69 40.05
CA SER A 52 27.80 2.98 40.63
C SER A 52 27.87 4.07 39.55
N TYR A 53 28.48 3.77 38.41
CA TYR A 53 28.58 4.69 37.28
C TYR A 53 27.23 5.04 36.66
N GLU A 54 26.33 4.06 36.49
CA GLU A 54 24.96 4.28 36.05
C GLU A 54 24.18 5.18 37.02
N ASN A 55 24.39 5.03 38.33
CA ASN A 55 23.79 5.89 39.33
C ASN A 55 24.34 7.32 39.26
N GLU A 56 25.65 7.49 39.09
CA GLU A 56 26.30 8.80 38.93
C GLU A 56 25.79 9.53 37.67
N ARG A 57 25.68 8.81 36.54
CA ARG A 57 25.11 9.33 35.30
C ARG A 57 23.64 9.76 35.47
N ARG A 58 22.84 8.99 36.22
CA ARG A 58 21.46 9.38 36.57
C ARG A 58 21.43 10.66 37.41
N LEU A 59 22.33 10.78 38.39
CA LEU A 59 22.46 12.00 39.22
C LEU A 59 22.84 13.22 38.37
N MET A 60 23.79 13.07 37.44
CA MET A 60 24.19 14.14 36.54
C MET A 60 23.06 14.57 35.59
N THR A 61 22.25 13.62 35.15
CA THR A 61 21.04 13.90 34.37
C THR A 61 20.02 14.70 35.21
N LYS A 62 19.84 14.31 36.48
CA LYS A 62 19.00 15.05 37.45
C LYS A 62 19.49 16.47 37.69
N CYS A 63 20.80 16.67 37.82
CA CYS A 63 21.39 17.99 37.95
C CYS A 63 21.15 18.85 36.70
N ARG A 64 21.18 18.28 35.50
CA ARG A 64 20.84 19.00 34.25
C ARG A 64 19.36 19.38 34.20
N GLU A 65 18.46 18.49 34.60
CA GLU A 65 17.02 18.76 34.72
C GLU A 65 16.74 19.91 35.69
N LEU A 66 17.32 19.87 36.89
CA LEU A 66 17.18 20.93 37.88
C LEU A 66 17.76 22.26 37.38
N ASN A 67 18.86 22.23 36.64
CA ASN A 67 19.44 23.45 36.05
C ASN A 67 18.52 24.03 34.96
N ALA A 68 17.85 23.19 34.17
CA ALA A 68 16.84 23.64 33.21
C ALA A 68 15.60 24.22 33.92
N GLU A 69 15.17 23.62 35.03
CA GLU A 69 14.09 24.18 35.87
C GLU A 69 14.48 25.53 36.50
N ILE A 70 15.74 25.71 36.92
CA ILE A 70 16.26 26.99 37.41
C ILE A 70 16.18 28.05 36.30
N VAL A 71 16.53 27.71 35.06
CA VAL A 71 16.41 28.62 33.92
C VAL A 71 14.94 28.99 33.66
N VAL A 72 14.03 28.03 33.71
CA VAL A 72 12.58 28.29 33.55
C VAL A 72 12.04 29.17 34.68
N ASN A 73 12.44 28.92 35.93
CA ASN A 73 12.06 29.77 37.05
C ASN A 73 12.70 31.16 36.97
N SER A 74 13.90 31.30 36.44
CA SER A 74 14.51 32.60 36.17
C SER A 74 13.70 33.43 35.16
N ALA A 75 13.12 32.78 34.14
CA ALA A 75 12.23 33.43 33.19
C ALA A 75 10.90 33.86 33.84
N LYS A 76 10.38 33.06 34.78
CA LYS A 76 9.19 33.41 35.59
C LYS A 76 9.47 34.58 36.55
N VAL A 77 10.67 34.65 37.12
CA VAL A 77 11.09 35.78 37.96
C VAL A 77 11.25 37.04 37.10
N ALA A 78 11.74 36.93 35.87
CA ALA A 78 11.82 38.06 34.94
C ALA A 78 10.43 38.62 34.57
N THR A 79 9.42 37.76 34.39
CA THR A 79 8.03 38.21 34.17
C THR A 79 7.40 38.81 35.43
N ALA A 80 7.68 38.27 36.62
CA ALA A 80 7.25 38.85 37.89
C ALA A 80 7.89 40.23 38.15
N LEU A 81 9.17 40.42 37.80
CA LEU A 81 9.83 41.72 37.86
C LEU A 81 9.22 42.74 36.90
N LYS A 82 8.76 42.29 35.72
CA LYS A 82 8.06 43.17 34.75
C LYS A 82 6.70 43.63 35.29
N LEU A 83 5.95 42.73 35.92
CA LEU A 83 4.71 43.07 36.63
C LEU A 83 4.97 44.03 37.79
N SER A 84 6.05 43.82 38.56
CA SER A 84 6.43 44.75 39.62
C SER A 84 6.82 46.14 39.10
N GLN A 85 7.38 46.26 37.89
CA GLN A 85 7.65 47.55 37.27
C GLN A 85 6.36 48.27 36.84
N ASP A 86 5.38 47.52 36.33
CA ASP A 86 4.05 48.05 35.99
C ASP A 86 3.28 48.48 37.26
N ASP A 87 3.44 47.73 38.36
CA ASP A 87 2.93 48.10 39.68
C ASP A 87 3.63 49.36 40.22
N GLN A 88 4.93 49.53 39.98
CA GLN A 88 5.65 50.75 40.36
C GLN A 88 5.15 51.99 39.58
N ALA A 89 4.72 51.81 38.32
CA ALA A 89 4.13 52.87 37.51
C ALA A 89 2.74 53.29 38.04
N THR A 90 1.93 52.33 38.50
CA THR A 90 0.64 52.61 39.14
C THR A 90 0.79 53.18 40.54
N ILE A 91 1.77 52.73 41.32
CA ILE A 91 2.13 53.37 42.60
C ILE A 91 2.55 54.84 42.38
N SER A 92 3.26 55.13 41.29
CA SER A 92 3.65 56.50 40.94
C SER A 92 2.45 57.38 40.57
N SER A 93 1.40 56.83 39.94
CA SER A 93 0.16 57.58 39.70
C SER A 93 -0.63 57.83 40.99
N LEU A 94 -0.67 56.84 41.88
CA LEU A 94 -1.32 56.97 43.19
C LEU A 94 -0.58 57.93 44.12
N LYS A 95 0.75 57.99 44.08
CA LYS A 95 1.53 59.02 44.80
C LYS A 95 1.18 60.44 44.34
N ARG A 96 0.90 60.63 43.04
CA ARG A 96 0.40 61.90 42.50
C ARG A 96 -1.00 62.28 43.00
N GLU A 97 -1.85 61.29 43.27
CA GLU A 97 -3.17 61.51 43.87
C GLU A 97 -3.06 61.80 45.37
N ILE A 98 -2.11 61.17 46.07
CA ILE A 98 -1.79 61.48 47.47
C ILE A 98 -1.24 62.91 47.60
N GLU A 99 -0.37 63.38 46.70
CA GLU A 99 0.08 64.78 46.69
C GLU A 99 -1.08 65.78 46.48
N LYS A 100 -2.11 65.41 45.70
CA LYS A 100 -3.33 66.22 45.57
C LYS A 100 -4.17 66.22 46.85
N ALA A 101 -4.24 65.09 47.54
CA ALA A 101 -4.93 64.98 48.83
C ALA A 101 -4.20 65.77 49.92
N TRP A 102 -2.87 65.73 49.96
CA TRP A 102 -2.05 66.54 50.88
C TRP A 102 -2.25 68.04 50.67
N LYS A 103 -2.32 68.52 49.42
CA LYS A 103 -2.67 69.93 49.15
C LYS A 103 -4.08 70.31 49.62
N MET A 104 -5.03 69.38 49.67
CA MET A 104 -6.36 69.63 50.26
C MET A 104 -6.31 69.67 51.79
N VAL A 105 -5.44 68.90 52.42
CA VAL A 105 -5.19 68.93 53.86
C VAL A 105 -4.47 70.21 54.27
N ASP A 106 -3.47 70.66 53.52
CA ASP A 106 -2.80 71.96 53.77
C ASP A 106 -3.79 73.14 53.64
N ALA A 107 -4.72 73.08 52.68
CA ALA A 107 -5.79 74.07 52.54
C ALA A 107 -6.82 74.03 53.69
N ALA A 108 -7.01 72.87 54.32
CA ALA A 108 -7.82 72.74 55.54
C ALA A 108 -7.06 73.26 56.77
N TYR A 109 -5.75 73.00 56.85
CA TYR A 109 -4.89 73.48 57.91
C TYR A 109 -4.74 75.01 57.88
N GLU A 110 -4.63 75.64 56.71
CA GLU A 110 -4.67 77.11 56.61
C GLU A 110 -6.01 77.72 57.05
N LYS A 111 -7.14 77.02 56.84
CA LYS A 111 -8.45 77.45 57.35
C LYS A 111 -8.54 77.30 58.87
N GLU A 112 -7.95 76.24 59.42
CA GLU A 112 -7.84 76.03 60.86
C GLU A 112 -6.91 77.06 61.52
N GLN A 113 -5.79 77.40 60.89
CA GLN A 113 -4.86 78.43 61.37
C GLN A 113 -5.54 79.80 61.45
N LYS A 114 -6.33 80.18 60.43
CA LYS A 114 -7.15 81.41 60.45
C LYS A 114 -8.22 81.38 61.55
N ALA A 115 -8.81 80.23 61.82
CA ALA A 115 -9.76 80.05 62.93
C ALA A 115 -9.06 80.20 64.30
N LYS A 116 -7.83 79.69 64.43
CA LYS A 116 -7.02 79.85 65.65
C LYS A 116 -6.59 81.31 65.89
N GLU A 117 -6.25 82.04 64.84
CA GLU A 117 -5.95 83.48 64.92
C GLU A 117 -7.18 84.29 65.37
N THR A 118 -8.39 83.97 64.88
CA THR A 118 -9.63 84.60 65.36
C THR A 118 -9.95 84.26 66.82
N ILE A 119 -9.60 83.06 67.30
CA ILE A 119 -9.78 82.67 68.70
C ILE A 119 -8.80 83.42 69.62
N ILE A 120 -7.57 83.67 69.18
CA ILE A 120 -6.60 84.46 69.94
C ILE A 120 -7.07 85.92 70.06
N ALA A 121 -7.60 86.50 68.98
CA ALA A 121 -8.18 87.85 69.01
C ALA A 121 -9.38 87.97 69.98
N LEU A 122 -10.27 86.97 70.00
CA LEU A 122 -11.41 86.93 70.93
C LEU A 122 -10.97 86.70 72.39
N LYS A 123 -9.85 85.99 72.61
CA LYS A 123 -9.27 85.83 73.95
C LYS A 123 -8.63 87.12 74.48
N GLU A 124 -8.00 87.92 73.62
CA GLU A 124 -7.49 89.25 74.00
C GLU A 124 -8.64 90.21 74.38
N GLU A 125 -9.78 90.16 73.67
CA GLU A 125 -11.00 90.91 74.03
C GLU A 125 -11.56 90.49 75.40
N ILE A 126 -11.58 89.19 75.71
CA ILE A 126 -12.00 88.69 77.02
C ILE A 126 -11.06 89.20 78.11
N THR A 127 -9.73 89.18 77.90
CA THR A 127 -8.78 89.71 78.90
C THR A 127 -8.90 91.22 79.14
N ASN A 128 -9.34 91.98 78.13
CA ASN A 128 -9.60 93.42 78.27
C ASN A 128 -10.92 93.70 79.00
N LEU A 129 -11.93 92.82 78.87
CA LEU A 129 -13.19 92.91 79.60
C LEU A 129 -13.07 92.45 81.06
N THR A 130 -12.22 91.46 81.36
CA THR A 130 -11.97 91.01 82.74
C THR A 130 -11.26 92.07 83.58
N LYS A 131 -10.37 92.88 82.98
CA LYS A 131 -9.71 94.01 83.68
C LYS A 131 -10.66 95.17 84.05
N LEU A 132 -11.84 95.23 83.44
CA LEU A 132 -12.88 96.25 83.70
C LEU A 132 -13.84 95.85 84.85
N VAL A 133 -13.85 94.57 85.25
CA VAL A 133 -14.77 94.03 86.27
C VAL A 133 -14.10 93.89 87.65
N GLU A 134 -12.77 93.89 87.73
CA GLU A 134 -12.02 93.82 89.00
C GLU A 134 -11.80 95.17 89.71
N GLN A 135 -12.27 96.29 89.14
CA GLN A 135 -12.30 97.59 89.82
C GLN A 135 -13.70 97.92 90.36
N GLY A 136 -13.97 97.46 91.58
CA GLY A 136 -14.68 98.26 92.57
C GLY A 136 -16.12 97.86 92.91
N SER A 137 -16.27 97.19 94.06
CA SER A 137 -17.23 97.68 95.06
C SER A 137 -16.75 97.32 96.47
N GLY A 138 -16.80 98.30 97.38
CA GLY A 138 -16.51 98.11 98.79
C GLY A 138 -17.04 99.25 99.65
N LEU A 139 -17.84 98.85 100.67
CA LEU A 139 -18.11 99.51 101.97
C LEU A 139 -19.04 100.75 101.93
N SER A 140 -19.86 101.10 102.93
CA SER A 140 -20.34 100.60 104.24
C SER A 140 -21.36 101.66 104.73
N LEU A 141 -22.36 101.34 105.57
CA LEU A 141 -23.27 102.34 106.16
C LEU A 141 -23.45 102.12 107.68
N GLY A 142 -23.27 103.18 108.49
CA GLY A 142 -23.81 103.23 109.86
C GLY A 142 -23.15 104.21 110.85
N GLN A 143 -23.95 105.15 111.37
CA GLN A 143 -23.87 105.87 112.67
C GLN A 143 -25.34 106.00 113.16
N GLU A 144 -25.80 105.93 114.41
CA GLU A 144 -25.39 105.63 115.80
C GLU A 144 -26.74 105.40 116.54
N TYR A 145 -26.94 104.51 117.51
CA TYR A 145 -26.78 104.77 118.96
C TYR A 145 -27.32 103.56 119.77
N ASN A 146 -26.84 103.43 121.02
CA ASN A 146 -27.44 102.72 122.17
C ASN A 146 -27.09 101.23 122.45
N ILE A 147 -25.79 100.99 122.59
CA ILE A 147 -24.98 100.28 123.64
C ILE A 147 -25.57 99.19 124.58
N GLN A 148 -26.88 98.94 124.70
CA GLN A 148 -27.40 97.85 125.55
C GLN A 148 -28.00 96.67 124.77
N ASP A 149 -28.35 96.87 123.50
CA ASP A 149 -28.62 95.78 122.55
C ASP A 149 -27.32 95.21 121.93
N LEU A 150 -26.21 95.95 122.03
CA LEU A 150 -24.90 95.59 121.48
C LEU A 150 -24.25 94.33 122.08
N LEU A 151 -24.64 93.91 123.29
CA LEU A 151 -24.16 92.64 123.86
C LEU A 151 -24.95 91.42 123.33
N LYS A 152 -26.24 91.57 123.05
CA LYS A 152 -27.04 90.53 122.38
C LYS A 152 -26.72 90.46 120.88
N PHE A 153 -26.52 91.62 120.25
CA PHE A 153 -26.10 91.72 118.86
C PHE A 153 -24.67 91.22 118.67
N LYS A 154 -23.75 91.40 119.64
CA LYS A 154 -22.42 90.77 119.56
C LYS A 154 -22.53 89.24 119.54
N ASP A 155 -23.35 88.64 120.39
CA ASP A 155 -23.54 87.19 120.43
C ASP A 155 -24.27 86.68 119.17
N GLU A 156 -25.27 87.40 118.68
CA GLU A 156 -25.97 87.11 117.42
C GLU A 156 -25.06 87.29 116.20
N VAL A 157 -24.27 88.35 116.12
CA VAL A 157 -23.29 88.59 115.04
C VAL A 157 -22.12 87.62 115.12
N THR A 158 -21.68 87.15 116.29
CA THR A 158 -20.70 86.05 116.35
C THR A 158 -21.30 84.72 115.90
N LYS A 159 -22.58 84.45 116.20
CA LYS A 159 -23.28 83.28 115.68
C LYS A 159 -23.54 83.39 114.18
N GLU A 160 -23.90 84.55 113.67
CA GLU A 160 -24.05 84.81 112.23
C GLU A 160 -22.69 84.77 111.52
N ARG A 161 -21.62 85.31 112.11
CA ARG A 161 -20.27 85.19 111.58
C ARG A 161 -19.82 83.74 111.52
N ASP A 162 -20.05 82.96 112.58
CA ASP A 162 -19.64 81.55 112.63
C ASP A 162 -20.54 80.68 111.73
N HIS A 163 -21.82 81.07 111.56
CA HIS A 163 -22.74 80.46 110.60
C HIS A 163 -22.34 80.78 109.15
N LEU A 164 -22.04 82.04 108.83
CA LEU A 164 -21.57 82.48 107.52
C LEU A 164 -20.17 81.93 107.22
N LEU A 165 -19.27 81.79 108.19
CA LEU A 165 -17.99 81.10 108.02
C LEU A 165 -18.21 79.62 107.76
N SER A 166 -19.14 78.97 108.48
CA SER A 166 -19.52 77.58 108.20
C SER A 166 -20.16 77.43 106.82
N GLU A 167 -21.00 78.37 106.38
CA GLU A 167 -21.56 78.38 105.03
C GLU A 167 -20.49 78.65 103.97
N VAL A 168 -19.55 79.57 104.20
CA VAL A 168 -18.43 79.82 103.27
C VAL A 168 -17.52 78.61 103.18
N VAL A 169 -17.25 77.91 104.28
CA VAL A 169 -16.48 76.66 104.26
C VAL A 169 -17.26 75.58 103.50
N LYS A 170 -18.56 75.40 103.76
CA LYS A 170 -19.41 74.46 103.00
C LYS A 170 -19.52 74.83 101.53
N LEU A 171 -19.59 76.11 101.19
CA LEU A 171 -19.64 76.58 99.82
C LEU A 171 -18.29 76.37 99.13
N ARG A 172 -17.16 76.59 99.81
CA ARG A 172 -15.82 76.28 99.29
C ARG A 172 -15.59 74.77 99.12
N GLU A 173 -16.05 73.96 100.07
CA GLU A 173 -16.05 72.49 99.96
C GLU A 173 -16.96 72.04 98.81
N SER A 174 -18.13 72.65 98.63
CA SER A 174 -19.00 72.36 97.49
C SER A 174 -18.38 72.80 96.16
N LEU A 175 -17.70 73.94 96.13
CA LEU A 175 -17.05 74.47 94.92
C LEU A 175 -15.85 73.61 94.52
N THR A 176 -15.02 73.21 95.48
CA THR A 176 -13.92 72.26 95.27
C THR A 176 -14.46 70.91 94.80
N HIS A 177 -15.52 70.40 95.42
CA HIS A 177 -16.17 69.18 94.98
C HIS A 177 -16.74 69.27 93.56
N THR A 178 -17.40 70.38 93.20
CA THR A 178 -17.95 70.59 91.85
C THR A 178 -16.85 70.80 90.80
N THR A 179 -15.72 71.41 91.17
CA THR A 179 -14.59 71.60 90.25
C THR A 179 -13.82 70.30 90.03
N GLU A 180 -13.67 69.47 91.07
CA GLU A 180 -13.16 68.10 90.94
C GLU A 180 -14.09 67.25 90.06
N GLN A 181 -15.42 67.30 90.29
CA GLN A 181 -16.39 66.62 89.42
C GLN A 181 -16.35 67.14 87.97
N GLN A 182 -16.17 68.44 87.77
CA GLN A 182 -16.02 69.01 86.43
C GLN A 182 -14.75 68.50 85.76
N GLN A 183 -13.64 68.43 86.49
CA GLN A 183 -12.37 67.95 85.95
C GLN A 183 -12.41 66.44 85.65
N GLU A 184 -13.05 65.65 86.51
CA GLU A 184 -13.30 64.22 86.28
C GLU A 184 -14.19 64.02 85.04
N THR A 185 -15.28 64.77 84.90
CA THR A 185 -16.17 64.67 83.73
C THR A 185 -15.52 65.16 82.44
N GLU A 186 -14.67 66.19 82.49
CA GLU A 186 -13.85 66.62 81.36
C GLU A 186 -12.82 65.55 80.97
N SER A 187 -12.15 64.92 81.94
CA SER A 187 -11.22 63.81 81.67
C SER A 187 -11.94 62.62 81.03
N ALA A 188 -13.09 62.21 81.57
CA ALA A 188 -13.91 61.12 81.05
C ALA A 188 -14.43 61.45 79.63
N LYS A 189 -14.78 62.71 79.36
CA LYS A 189 -15.15 63.17 78.02
C LYS A 189 -13.98 63.05 77.05
N THR A 190 -12.77 63.47 77.44
CA THR A 190 -11.59 63.34 76.56
C THR A 190 -11.22 61.88 76.27
N GLU A 191 -11.36 61.00 77.26
CA GLU A 191 -11.17 59.55 77.06
C GLU A 191 -12.25 58.94 76.15
N ALA A 192 -13.50 59.39 76.29
CA ALA A 192 -14.60 59.01 75.40
C ALA A 192 -14.36 59.50 73.95
N GLU A 193 -13.85 60.71 73.76
CA GLU A 193 -13.51 61.24 72.44
C GLU A 193 -12.34 60.48 71.80
N GLN A 194 -11.31 60.12 72.58
CA GLN A 194 -10.19 59.30 72.11
C GLN A 194 -10.64 57.88 71.71
N THR A 195 -11.51 57.26 72.51
CA THR A 195 -12.07 55.93 72.17
C THR A 195 -12.98 55.99 70.95
N ILE A 196 -13.77 57.05 70.77
CA ILE A 196 -14.56 57.26 69.54
C ILE A 196 -13.63 57.39 68.32
N ALA A 197 -12.54 58.15 68.42
CA ALA A 197 -11.58 58.29 67.32
C ALA A 197 -10.90 56.97 66.96
N GLN A 198 -10.52 56.17 67.96
CA GLN A 198 -9.96 54.82 67.76
C GLN A 198 -10.97 53.89 67.08
N LEU A 199 -12.22 53.86 67.56
CA LEU A 199 -13.28 53.04 66.96
C LEU A 199 -13.61 53.48 65.53
N GLN A 200 -13.59 54.78 65.24
CA GLN A 200 -13.74 55.28 63.86
C GLN A 200 -12.61 54.82 62.95
N GLN A 201 -11.37 54.82 63.44
CA GLN A 201 -10.22 54.29 62.70
C GLN A 201 -10.36 52.79 62.44
N GLU A 202 -10.79 52.02 63.43
CA GLU A 202 -11.06 50.58 63.27
C GLU A 202 -12.18 50.31 62.27
N ILE A 203 -13.29 51.05 62.33
CA ILE A 203 -14.40 50.94 61.36
C ILE A 203 -13.88 51.22 59.95
N GLN A 204 -13.05 52.26 59.76
CA GLN A 204 -12.46 52.57 58.46
C GLN A 204 -11.55 51.46 57.96
N MET A 205 -10.74 50.84 58.84
CA MET A 205 -9.90 49.69 58.47
C MET A 205 -10.76 48.49 58.07
N ARG A 206 -11.80 48.16 58.84
CA ARG A 206 -12.73 47.07 58.52
C ARG A 206 -13.49 47.30 57.21
N GLN A 207 -13.89 48.55 56.93
CA GLN A 207 -14.54 48.91 55.67
C GLN A 207 -13.59 48.78 54.47
N ASN A 208 -12.32 49.16 54.64
CA ASN A 208 -11.29 48.96 53.63
C ASN A 208 -11.01 47.46 53.40
N GLU A 209 -10.92 46.65 54.45
CA GLU A 209 -10.78 45.19 54.37
C GLU A 209 -11.97 44.55 53.62
N ALA A 210 -13.21 44.92 53.98
CA ALA A 210 -14.42 44.44 53.31
C ALA A 210 -14.44 44.81 51.83
N SER A 211 -13.99 46.02 51.46
CA SER A 211 -13.90 46.45 50.06
C SER A 211 -12.84 45.67 49.27
N ARG A 212 -11.71 45.31 49.91
CA ARG A 212 -10.65 44.49 49.31
C ARG A 212 -11.14 43.06 49.07
N GLU A 213 -11.80 42.46 50.07
CA GLU A 213 -12.39 41.13 49.93
C GLU A 213 -13.52 41.10 48.90
N SER A 214 -14.36 42.14 48.82
CA SER A 214 -15.38 42.26 47.76
C SER A 214 -14.76 42.31 46.36
N ARG A 215 -13.69 43.09 46.16
CA ARG A 215 -12.97 43.14 44.87
C ARG A 215 -12.29 41.82 44.54
N LYS A 216 -11.76 41.11 45.55
CA LYS A 216 -11.16 39.78 45.38
C LYS A 216 -12.22 38.75 44.98
N LYS A 217 -13.39 38.79 45.62
CA LYS A 217 -14.57 37.98 45.26
C LYS A 217 -15.00 38.24 43.82
N GLU A 218 -15.15 39.50 43.40
CA GLU A 218 -15.52 39.82 42.01
C GLU A 218 -14.50 39.33 40.97
N LYS A 219 -13.20 39.38 41.29
CA LYS A 219 -12.14 38.83 40.42
C LYS A 219 -12.28 37.30 40.32
N LEU A 220 -12.43 36.62 41.44
CA LEU A 220 -12.60 35.16 41.47
C LEU A 220 -13.90 34.73 40.78
N GLU A 221 -14.99 35.49 40.89
CA GLU A 221 -16.24 35.21 40.17
C GLU A 221 -16.09 35.38 38.65
N LYS A 222 -15.30 36.36 38.19
CA LYS A 222 -15.00 36.52 36.77
C LYS A 222 -14.11 35.39 36.26
N GLU A 223 -13.09 35.00 37.01
CA GLU A 223 -12.23 33.86 36.70
C GLU A 223 -13.04 32.55 36.66
N LEU A 224 -13.94 32.33 37.62
CA LEU A 224 -14.83 31.18 37.63
C LEU A 224 -15.75 31.14 36.40
N LYS A 225 -16.35 32.28 36.03
CA LYS A 225 -17.17 32.38 34.81
C LYS A 225 -16.36 32.10 33.54
N HIS A 226 -15.13 32.60 33.46
CA HIS A 226 -14.26 32.33 32.33
C HIS A 226 -13.90 30.84 32.25
N LEU A 227 -13.53 30.22 33.37
CA LEU A 227 -13.22 28.78 33.43
C LEU A 227 -14.42 27.90 33.08
N VAL A 228 -15.63 28.29 33.49
CA VAL A 228 -16.87 27.59 33.10
C VAL A 228 -17.09 27.70 31.59
N SER A 229 -16.95 28.90 31.00
CA SER A 229 -17.05 29.10 29.55
C SER A 229 -16.00 28.29 28.77
N ASP A 230 -14.76 28.23 29.28
CA ASP A 230 -13.69 27.47 28.66
C ASP A 230 -13.99 25.96 28.74
N THR A 231 -14.50 25.49 29.88
CA THR A 231 -14.93 24.10 30.07
C THR A 231 -16.07 23.74 29.11
N ASP A 232 -17.05 24.61 28.93
CA ASP A 232 -18.15 24.41 27.98
C ASP A 232 -17.65 24.36 26.54
N SER A 233 -16.71 25.24 26.16
CA SER A 233 -16.09 25.22 24.83
C SER A 233 -15.32 23.91 24.59
N LYS A 234 -14.57 23.44 25.59
CA LYS A 234 -13.84 22.17 25.54
C LYS A 234 -14.79 20.97 25.49
N ASN A 235 -15.92 21.02 26.19
CA ASN A 235 -16.95 19.99 26.12
C ASN A 235 -17.61 19.91 24.73
N VAL A 236 -17.79 21.05 24.06
CA VAL A 236 -18.26 21.07 22.67
C VAL A 236 -17.21 20.48 21.72
N GLU A 237 -15.93 20.83 21.88
CA GLU A 237 -14.82 20.22 21.12
C GLU A 237 -14.71 18.70 21.36
N ILE A 238 -14.89 18.24 22.60
CA ILE A 238 -14.89 16.81 22.93
C ILE A 238 -16.04 16.10 22.21
N LYS A 239 -17.24 16.69 22.20
CA LYS A 239 -18.40 16.10 21.49
C LYS A 239 -18.17 16.02 19.98
N THR A 240 -17.59 17.04 19.36
CA THR A 240 -17.29 17.02 17.92
C THR A 240 -16.22 15.99 17.58
N LEU A 241 -15.17 15.89 18.40
CA LEU A 241 -14.14 14.86 18.26
C LEU A 241 -14.71 13.44 18.47
N GLN A 242 -15.59 13.24 19.45
CA GLN A 242 -16.27 11.95 19.66
C GLN A 242 -17.12 11.55 18.45
N GLN A 243 -17.85 12.49 17.84
CA GLN A 243 -18.59 12.22 16.60
C GLN A 243 -17.67 11.87 15.44
N HIS A 244 -16.50 12.51 15.35
CA HIS A 244 -15.51 12.20 14.32
C HIS A 244 -14.88 10.81 14.50
N VAL A 245 -14.60 10.42 15.75
CA VAL A 245 -14.13 9.07 16.12
C VAL A 245 -15.20 8.00 15.81
N GLN A 246 -16.47 8.32 16.03
CA GLN A 246 -17.58 7.41 15.70
C GLN A 246 -17.65 7.16 14.19
N LYS A 247 -17.61 8.22 13.37
CA LYS A 247 -17.64 8.12 11.90
C LYS A 247 -16.45 7.35 11.35
N THR A 248 -15.24 7.64 11.83
CA THR A 248 -14.04 6.92 11.42
C THR A 248 -14.09 5.44 11.82
N ARG A 249 -14.67 5.09 12.97
CA ARG A 249 -14.94 3.68 13.33
C ARG A 249 -15.90 2.99 12.37
N GLU A 250 -16.97 3.65 11.96
CA GLU A 250 -17.93 3.10 10.99
C GLU A 250 -17.30 2.89 9.60
N GLU A 251 -16.42 3.81 9.18
CA GLU A 251 -15.63 3.67 7.95
C GLU A 251 -14.62 2.52 8.05
N LEU A 252 -13.96 2.36 9.20
CA LEU A 252 -13.01 1.27 9.45
C LEU A 252 -13.71 -0.10 9.39
N LEU A 253 -14.90 -0.23 9.98
CA LEU A 253 -15.71 -1.45 9.89
C LEU A 253 -16.12 -1.78 8.45
N LYS A 254 -16.48 -0.76 7.63
CA LYS A 254 -16.77 -0.97 6.20
C LYS A 254 -15.54 -1.43 5.43
N LEU A 255 -14.38 -0.84 5.70
CA LEU A 255 -13.10 -1.23 5.10
C LEU A 255 -12.68 -2.65 5.51
N GLU A 256 -12.86 -3.03 6.77
CA GLU A 256 -12.61 -4.39 7.25
C GLU A 256 -13.52 -5.42 6.56
N GLN A 257 -14.80 -5.08 6.36
CA GLN A 257 -15.73 -5.94 5.62
C GLN A 257 -15.31 -6.10 4.16
N GLN A 258 -14.92 -5.02 3.48
CA GLN A 258 -14.38 -5.06 2.12
C GLN A 258 -13.09 -5.88 2.05
N LEU A 259 -12.18 -5.73 3.02
CA LEU A 259 -10.95 -6.52 3.10
C LEU A 259 -11.26 -8.02 3.25
N LYS A 260 -12.27 -8.38 4.05
CA LYS A 260 -12.69 -9.77 4.24
C LYS A 260 -13.27 -10.36 2.95
N GLU A 261 -14.10 -9.61 2.23
CA GLU A 261 -14.64 -10.01 0.92
C GLU A 261 -13.52 -10.19 -0.12
N GLN A 262 -12.56 -9.27 -0.16
CA GLN A 262 -11.38 -9.37 -1.03
C GLN A 262 -10.52 -10.59 -0.70
N LYS A 263 -10.30 -10.90 0.58
CA LYS A 263 -9.58 -12.12 0.99
C LYS A 263 -10.27 -13.39 0.52
N ILE A 264 -11.60 -13.46 0.62
CA ILE A 264 -12.38 -14.62 0.14
C ILE A 264 -12.27 -14.75 -1.38
N LEU A 265 -12.32 -13.64 -2.12
CA LEU A 265 -12.12 -13.65 -3.58
C LEU A 265 -10.71 -14.11 -3.95
N ASN A 266 -9.69 -13.65 -3.22
CA ASN A 266 -8.30 -14.04 -3.46
C ASN A 266 -8.06 -15.54 -3.17
N GLU A 267 -8.65 -16.08 -2.10
CA GLU A 267 -8.59 -17.52 -1.82
C GLU A 267 -9.28 -18.36 -2.91
N ARG A 268 -10.39 -17.88 -3.47
CA ARG A 268 -11.04 -18.55 -4.61
C ARG A 268 -10.16 -18.52 -5.86
N ALA A 269 -9.59 -17.36 -6.19
CA ALA A 269 -8.68 -17.22 -7.32
C ALA A 269 -7.42 -18.09 -7.16
N ALA A 270 -6.86 -18.20 -5.94
CA ALA A 270 -5.72 -19.07 -5.64
C ALA A 270 -6.07 -20.55 -5.84
N LYS A 271 -7.26 -21.00 -5.43
CA LYS A 271 -7.73 -22.37 -5.66
C LYS A 271 -7.95 -22.66 -7.15
N GLU A 272 -8.49 -21.71 -7.90
CA GLU A 272 -8.63 -21.84 -9.36
C GLU A 272 -7.25 -21.91 -10.03
N LEU A 273 -6.28 -21.12 -9.58
CA LEU A 273 -4.91 -21.16 -10.07
C LEU A 273 -4.24 -22.53 -9.79
N GLU A 274 -4.39 -23.08 -8.58
CA GLU A 274 -3.92 -24.43 -8.25
C GLU A 274 -4.56 -25.50 -9.16
N GLN A 275 -5.87 -25.41 -9.41
CA GLN A 275 -6.54 -26.32 -10.34
C GLN A 275 -6.00 -26.21 -11.76
N PHE A 276 -5.75 -24.99 -12.24
CA PHE A 276 -5.15 -24.77 -13.56
C PHE A 276 -3.71 -25.28 -13.62
N GLN A 277 -2.90 -25.08 -12.58
CA GLN A 277 -1.54 -25.60 -12.49
C GLN A 277 -1.52 -27.13 -12.51
N LEU A 278 -2.42 -27.77 -11.75
CA LEU A 278 -2.54 -29.24 -11.75
C LEU A 278 -2.95 -29.76 -13.13
N ARG A 279 -3.88 -29.08 -13.81
CA ARG A 279 -4.33 -29.45 -15.16
C ARG A 279 -3.23 -29.26 -16.20
N ASN A 280 -2.46 -28.18 -16.08
CA ASN A 280 -1.34 -27.91 -16.96
C ASN A 280 -0.23 -28.95 -16.78
N SER A 281 0.09 -29.32 -15.53
CA SER A 281 1.06 -30.38 -15.24
C SER A 281 0.63 -31.74 -15.80
N LYS A 282 -0.67 -32.10 -15.71
CA LYS A 282 -1.20 -33.32 -16.34
C LYS A 282 -1.06 -33.29 -17.86
N LEU A 283 -1.45 -32.19 -18.50
CA LEU A 283 -1.31 -32.02 -19.96
C LEU A 283 0.16 -32.07 -20.38
N GLN A 284 1.07 -31.51 -19.60
CA GLN A 284 2.50 -31.55 -19.87
C GLN A 284 3.04 -32.99 -19.77
N GLN A 285 2.57 -33.77 -18.79
CA GLN A 285 2.89 -35.19 -18.65
C GLN A 285 2.34 -36.03 -19.82
N GLU A 286 1.10 -35.78 -20.26
CA GLU A 286 0.50 -36.45 -21.42
C GLU A 286 1.28 -36.10 -22.70
N ASN A 287 1.72 -34.85 -22.85
CA ASN A 287 2.51 -34.41 -24.00
C ASN A 287 3.90 -35.08 -24.02
N GLU A 288 4.56 -35.19 -22.87
CA GLU A 288 5.82 -35.93 -22.72
C GLU A 288 5.65 -37.43 -23.05
N GLN A 289 4.54 -38.05 -22.61
CA GLN A 289 4.21 -39.43 -22.97
C GLN A 289 3.96 -39.59 -24.48
N HIS A 290 3.25 -38.66 -25.11
CA HIS A 290 3.05 -38.67 -26.55
C HIS A 290 4.35 -38.45 -27.33
N SER A 291 5.25 -37.59 -26.87
CA SER A 291 6.58 -37.43 -27.45
C SER A 291 7.42 -38.69 -27.36
N LEU A 292 7.40 -39.39 -26.21
CA LEU A 292 8.09 -40.66 -26.03
C LEU A 292 7.52 -41.76 -26.93
N ALA A 293 6.18 -41.84 -27.05
CA ALA A 293 5.54 -42.78 -27.97
C ALA A 293 5.88 -42.48 -29.43
N PHE A 294 5.96 -41.20 -29.80
CA PHE A 294 6.37 -40.77 -31.13
C PHE A 294 7.82 -41.16 -31.43
N GLU A 295 8.76 -40.93 -30.50
CA GLU A 295 10.16 -41.37 -30.64
C GLU A 295 10.27 -42.89 -30.79
N GLN A 296 9.49 -43.66 -30.03
CA GLN A 296 9.46 -45.12 -30.17
C GLN A 296 8.99 -45.56 -31.56
N VAL A 297 7.90 -44.98 -32.07
CA VAL A 297 7.39 -45.29 -33.43
C VAL A 297 8.40 -44.88 -34.51
N VAL A 298 9.12 -43.76 -34.33
CA VAL A 298 10.19 -43.35 -35.25
C VAL A 298 11.35 -44.33 -35.25
N GLN A 299 11.78 -44.82 -34.07
CA GLN A 299 12.81 -45.86 -33.96
C GLN A 299 12.38 -47.19 -34.58
N GLU A 300 11.13 -47.63 -34.35
CA GLU A 300 10.58 -48.82 -35.00
C GLU A 300 10.54 -48.68 -36.53
N ASN A 301 10.17 -47.50 -37.04
CA ASN A 301 10.18 -47.24 -38.49
C ASN A 301 11.60 -47.29 -39.05
N GLN A 302 12.58 -46.74 -38.35
CA GLN A 302 14.00 -46.83 -38.75
C GLN A 302 14.49 -48.28 -38.73
N GLN A 303 14.14 -49.06 -37.71
CA GLN A 303 14.47 -50.49 -37.65
C GLN A 303 13.85 -51.27 -38.82
N LYS A 304 12.55 -51.08 -39.09
CA LYS A 304 11.88 -51.73 -40.24
C LYS A 304 12.48 -51.32 -41.58
N THR A 305 12.96 -50.07 -41.70
CA THR A 305 13.64 -49.59 -42.91
C THR A 305 14.99 -50.30 -43.11
N VAL A 306 15.72 -50.55 -42.01
CA VAL A 306 16.97 -51.34 -42.04
C VAL A 306 16.68 -52.80 -42.39
N GLU A 307 15.65 -53.40 -41.80
CA GLU A 307 15.23 -54.78 -42.12
C GLU A 307 14.81 -54.93 -43.59
N LEU A 308 14.06 -53.95 -44.14
CA LEU A 308 13.69 -53.94 -45.55
C LEU A 308 14.93 -53.90 -46.45
N LYS A 309 15.95 -53.09 -46.12
CA LYS A 309 17.22 -53.07 -46.86
C LYS A 309 17.92 -54.43 -46.83
N VAL A 310 17.99 -55.08 -45.67
CA VAL A 310 18.61 -56.41 -45.55
C VAL A 310 17.84 -57.43 -46.40
N ARG A 311 16.50 -57.39 -46.40
CA ARG A 311 15.67 -58.27 -47.23
C ARG A 311 15.80 -57.96 -48.73
N GLU A 312 15.94 -56.69 -49.11
CA GLU A 312 16.23 -56.29 -50.49
C GLU A 312 17.59 -56.83 -50.93
N ASP A 313 18.62 -56.72 -50.09
CA ASP A 313 19.95 -57.27 -50.35
C ASP A 313 19.91 -58.80 -50.48
N GLU A 314 19.19 -59.51 -49.62
CA GLU A 314 18.94 -60.95 -49.74
C GLU A 314 18.25 -61.32 -51.06
N VAL A 315 17.23 -60.55 -51.48
CA VAL A 315 16.55 -60.77 -52.77
C VAL A 315 17.49 -60.54 -53.95
N THR A 316 18.40 -59.56 -53.87
CA THR A 316 19.41 -59.35 -54.92
C THR A 316 20.42 -60.50 -54.97
N GLN A 317 20.81 -61.04 -53.82
CA GLN A 317 21.72 -62.19 -53.72
C GLN A 317 21.05 -63.47 -54.28
N MET A 318 19.79 -63.71 -53.94
CA MET A 318 19.00 -64.82 -54.49
C MET A 318 18.81 -64.70 -56.00
N ARG A 319 18.59 -63.50 -56.54
CA ARG A 319 18.56 -63.26 -58.00
C ARG A 319 19.91 -63.56 -58.65
N HIS A 320 21.01 -63.26 -57.98
CA HIS A 320 22.36 -63.57 -58.47
C HIS A 320 22.64 -65.07 -58.47
N GLU A 321 22.16 -65.80 -57.46
CA GLU A 321 22.23 -67.27 -57.38
C GLU A 321 21.36 -67.95 -58.44
N ILE A 322 20.14 -67.46 -58.67
CA ILE A 322 19.24 -67.96 -59.74
C ILE A 322 19.91 -67.78 -61.13
N SER A 323 20.61 -66.68 -61.36
CA SER A 323 21.38 -66.44 -62.60
C SER A 323 22.55 -67.43 -62.77
N LYS A 324 23.26 -67.77 -61.68
CA LYS A 324 24.32 -68.79 -61.69
C LYS A 324 23.76 -70.20 -61.93
N LEU A 325 22.63 -70.53 -61.29
CA LEU A 325 21.97 -71.82 -61.43
C LEU A 325 21.36 -72.03 -62.83
N SER A 326 20.84 -70.97 -63.45
CA SER A 326 20.35 -71.01 -64.84
C SER A 326 21.47 -71.38 -65.84
N LYS A 327 22.67 -70.79 -65.67
CA LYS A 327 23.86 -71.12 -66.47
C LYS A 327 24.37 -72.54 -66.22
N ALA A 328 24.30 -73.02 -64.97
CA ALA A 328 24.65 -74.41 -64.65
C ALA A 328 23.65 -75.41 -65.25
N ARG A 329 22.36 -75.07 -65.32
CA ARG A 329 21.29 -75.90 -65.91
C ARG A 329 21.52 -76.19 -67.41
N GLU A 330 22.00 -75.21 -68.17
CA GLU A 330 22.32 -75.38 -69.60
C GLU A 330 23.52 -76.31 -69.86
N ILE A 331 24.49 -76.33 -68.94
CA ILE A 331 25.67 -77.21 -69.02
C ILE A 331 25.29 -78.66 -68.63
N ILE A 332 24.39 -78.82 -67.65
CA ILE A 332 23.93 -80.12 -67.16
C ILE A 332 22.99 -80.81 -68.18
N GLN A 333 22.18 -80.05 -68.93
CA GLN A 333 21.28 -80.59 -69.95
C GLN A 333 22.00 -81.26 -71.14
N ARG A 334 23.28 -80.90 -71.39
CA ARG A 334 24.15 -81.58 -72.37
C ARG A 334 24.83 -82.84 -71.82
N LYS A 335 25.00 -82.94 -70.50
CA LYS A 335 25.61 -84.10 -69.82
C LYS A 335 24.58 -85.17 -69.45
N LEU A 336 23.30 -84.81 -69.31
CA LEU A 336 22.20 -85.73 -68.96
C LEU A 336 21.95 -86.83 -70.00
N ARG A 337 22.17 -86.56 -71.30
CA ARG A 337 22.05 -87.57 -72.38
C ARG A 337 23.12 -88.67 -72.35
N VAL A 338 24.24 -88.45 -71.68
CA VAL A 338 25.35 -89.41 -71.59
C VAL A 338 25.28 -90.21 -70.28
N ALA A 339 24.61 -89.67 -69.25
CA ALA A 339 24.47 -90.29 -67.94
C ALA A 339 23.22 -91.18 -67.78
N GLU A 340 22.25 -91.11 -68.71
CA GLU A 340 21.05 -91.98 -68.71
C GLU A 340 21.38 -93.46 -68.97
N GLU A 341 22.52 -93.78 -69.60
CA GLU A 341 22.97 -95.16 -69.83
C GLU A 341 23.74 -95.78 -68.65
N GLN A 342 24.23 -94.97 -67.69
CA GLN A 342 25.03 -95.44 -66.55
C GLN A 342 24.26 -95.43 -65.22
N LYS A 343 22.98 -95.05 -65.24
CA LYS A 343 22.12 -94.84 -64.06
C LYS A 343 21.50 -96.11 -63.48
N VAL A 344 21.40 -97.21 -64.24
CA VAL A 344 20.69 -98.44 -63.81
C VAL A 344 21.43 -99.22 -62.71
N GLU A 345 22.77 -99.13 -62.64
CA GLU A 345 23.55 -99.94 -61.68
C GLU A 345 23.85 -99.25 -60.34
N ALA A 346 23.77 -97.92 -60.26
CA ALA A 346 24.17 -97.18 -59.06
C ALA A 346 23.00 -96.75 -58.13
N GLU A 347 21.74 -97.05 -58.50
CA GLU A 347 20.56 -96.69 -57.70
C GLU A 347 20.31 -97.62 -56.50
N HIS A 348 20.99 -98.77 -56.38
CA HIS A 348 20.72 -99.73 -55.31
C HIS A 348 21.49 -99.50 -54.00
N GLU A 349 22.64 -98.81 -54.03
CA GLU A 349 23.52 -98.67 -52.84
C GLU A 349 23.49 -97.28 -52.18
N ARG A 350 22.84 -96.29 -52.78
CA ARG A 350 22.81 -94.90 -52.28
C ARG A 350 21.69 -94.63 -51.25
N ASP A 351 20.61 -95.40 -51.28
CA ASP A 351 19.42 -95.10 -50.47
C ASP A 351 19.56 -95.54 -49.00
N THR A 352 20.54 -96.37 -48.67
CA THR A 352 20.81 -96.83 -47.30
C THR A 352 21.61 -95.83 -46.47
N LEU A 353 22.50 -95.03 -47.07
CA LEU A 353 23.39 -94.11 -46.33
C LEU A 353 22.87 -92.65 -46.25
N LYS A 354 21.79 -92.31 -46.97
CA LYS A 354 21.22 -90.95 -47.00
C LYS A 354 20.32 -90.61 -45.79
N ASN A 355 19.76 -91.62 -45.13
CA ASN A 355 18.81 -91.43 -44.02
C ASN A 355 19.47 -91.15 -42.66
N GLN A 356 20.78 -91.42 -42.50
CA GLN A 356 21.48 -91.21 -41.23
C GLN A 356 22.14 -89.83 -41.11
N ILE A 357 22.46 -89.16 -42.22
CA ILE A 357 23.16 -87.86 -42.21
C ILE A 357 22.19 -86.67 -42.06
N SER A 358 20.96 -86.77 -42.58
CA SER A 358 19.97 -85.67 -42.53
C SER A 358 19.35 -85.38 -41.14
N GLY A 359 19.53 -86.30 -40.18
CA GLY A 359 19.09 -86.11 -38.79
C GLY A 359 20.08 -85.27 -37.96
N LEU A 360 21.38 -85.54 -38.10
CA LEU A 360 22.42 -84.89 -37.30
C LEU A 360 22.71 -83.45 -37.75
N GLU A 361 22.49 -83.11 -39.02
CA GLU A 361 22.66 -81.74 -39.52
C GLU A 361 21.53 -80.78 -39.07
N ARG A 362 20.32 -81.30 -38.77
CA ARG A 362 19.21 -80.48 -38.25
C ARG A 362 19.35 -80.16 -36.76
N GLU A 363 19.91 -81.06 -35.97
CA GLU A 363 20.15 -80.83 -34.54
C GLU A 363 21.27 -79.80 -34.31
N LEU A 364 22.28 -79.77 -35.19
CA LEU A 364 23.40 -78.81 -35.11
C LEU A 364 22.99 -77.37 -35.52
N GLU A 365 22.03 -77.22 -36.43
CA GLU A 365 21.48 -75.91 -36.85
C GLU A 365 20.54 -75.32 -35.79
N VAL A 366 19.74 -76.16 -35.11
CA VAL A 366 18.89 -75.73 -33.99
C VAL A 366 19.73 -75.35 -32.77
N ALA A 367 20.78 -76.10 -32.47
CA ALA A 367 21.71 -75.78 -31.38
C ALA A 367 22.51 -74.48 -31.64
N LYS A 368 22.89 -74.19 -32.90
CA LYS A 368 23.54 -72.92 -33.26
C LYS A 368 22.59 -71.73 -33.17
N LYS A 369 21.33 -71.87 -33.59
CA LYS A 369 20.31 -70.81 -33.42
C LYS A 369 19.99 -70.56 -31.95
N GLN A 370 19.92 -71.61 -31.13
CA GLN A 370 19.74 -71.47 -29.68
C GLN A 370 20.95 -70.81 -29.01
N ALA A 371 22.18 -71.15 -29.43
CA ALA A 371 23.39 -70.51 -28.92
C ALA A 371 23.51 -69.03 -29.32
N GLU A 372 23.00 -68.62 -30.48
CA GLU A 372 22.94 -67.21 -30.87
C GLU A 372 21.84 -66.43 -30.12
N THR A 373 20.69 -67.04 -29.84
CA THR A 373 19.65 -66.43 -28.99
C THR A 373 20.12 -66.32 -27.54
N ASP A 374 20.81 -67.34 -27.02
CA ASP A 374 21.36 -67.32 -25.68
C ASP A 374 22.50 -66.31 -25.57
N LYS A 375 23.31 -66.11 -26.62
CA LYS A 375 24.34 -65.06 -26.66
C LYS A 375 23.74 -63.65 -26.71
N LYS A 376 22.65 -63.44 -27.46
CA LYS A 376 21.91 -62.17 -27.45
C LYS A 376 21.24 -61.92 -26.10
N ALA A 377 20.66 -62.95 -25.48
CA ALA A 377 20.10 -62.87 -24.14
C ALA A 377 21.18 -62.60 -23.07
N ILE A 378 22.39 -63.17 -23.21
CA ILE A 378 23.53 -62.88 -22.34
C ILE A 378 24.01 -61.44 -22.55
N ASP A 379 24.10 -60.94 -23.78
CA ASP A 379 24.50 -59.55 -24.07
C ASP A 379 23.44 -58.53 -23.62
N GLU A 380 22.14 -58.88 -23.70
CA GLU A 380 21.03 -58.10 -23.13
C GLU A 380 21.07 -58.12 -21.61
N LEU A 381 21.29 -59.28 -20.97
CA LEU A 381 21.46 -59.39 -19.52
C LEU A 381 22.73 -58.70 -19.01
N VAL A 382 23.80 -58.62 -19.81
CA VAL A 382 25.03 -57.87 -19.51
C VAL A 382 24.79 -56.37 -19.64
N ARG A 383 24.02 -55.92 -20.63
CA ARG A 383 23.59 -54.52 -20.75
C ARG A 383 22.60 -54.14 -19.66
N GLU A 384 21.66 -54.99 -19.32
CA GLU A 384 20.74 -54.82 -18.20
C GLU A 384 21.51 -54.81 -16.89
N ARG A 385 22.48 -55.71 -16.68
CA ARG A 385 23.41 -55.67 -15.54
C ARG A 385 24.16 -54.36 -15.50
N ASP A 386 24.67 -53.85 -16.61
CA ASP A 386 25.44 -52.60 -16.62
C ASP A 386 24.57 -51.36 -16.41
N ILE A 387 23.35 -51.35 -16.93
CA ILE A 387 22.35 -50.32 -16.66
C ILE A 387 21.89 -50.40 -15.21
N LEU A 388 21.61 -51.60 -14.68
CA LEU A 388 21.30 -51.86 -13.28
C LEU A 388 22.46 -51.49 -12.36
N ASN A 389 23.71 -51.74 -12.74
CA ASN A 389 24.88 -51.41 -11.93
C ASN A 389 25.17 -49.89 -11.96
N LYS A 390 24.92 -49.22 -13.09
CA LYS A 390 24.96 -47.75 -13.19
C LYS A 390 23.83 -47.09 -12.41
N ASN A 391 22.64 -47.69 -12.43
CA ASN A 391 21.49 -47.27 -11.62
C ASN A 391 21.69 -47.61 -10.14
N LEU A 392 22.35 -48.71 -9.80
CA LEU A 392 22.76 -49.09 -8.45
C LEU A 392 23.82 -48.12 -7.92
N LEU A 393 24.79 -47.70 -8.73
CA LEU A 393 25.79 -46.69 -8.35
C LEU A 393 25.16 -45.30 -8.20
N LYS A 394 24.22 -44.92 -9.07
CA LYS A 394 23.44 -43.68 -8.91
C LYS A 394 22.55 -43.73 -7.67
N ALA A 395 21.84 -44.83 -7.46
CA ALA A 395 21.02 -45.08 -6.29
C ALA A 395 21.88 -45.12 -5.03
N ALA A 396 23.03 -45.79 -5.02
CA ALA A 396 23.98 -45.81 -3.90
C ALA A 396 24.56 -44.42 -3.63
N SER A 397 24.85 -43.61 -4.66
CA SER A 397 25.28 -42.21 -4.47
C SER A 397 24.17 -41.32 -3.91
N ALA A 398 22.91 -41.54 -4.33
CA ALA A 398 21.75 -40.84 -3.80
C ALA A 398 21.44 -41.31 -2.38
N THR A 399 21.58 -42.60 -2.09
CA THR A 399 21.42 -43.20 -0.76
C THR A 399 22.54 -42.75 0.17
N GLN A 400 23.76 -42.55 -0.33
CA GLN A 400 24.88 -41.98 0.45
C GLN A 400 24.66 -40.48 0.74
N LYS A 401 24.10 -39.72 -0.20
CA LYS A 401 23.66 -38.33 0.05
C LYS A 401 22.52 -38.29 1.07
N GLN A 402 21.55 -39.19 0.96
CA GLN A 402 20.45 -39.31 1.92
C GLN A 402 20.95 -39.77 3.29
N LEU A 403 21.92 -40.68 3.36
CA LEU A 403 22.56 -41.13 4.60
C LEU A 403 23.33 -39.98 5.27
N ASN A 404 24.04 -39.16 4.50
CA ASN A 404 24.72 -37.98 5.02
C ASN A 404 23.71 -36.93 5.51
N LEU A 405 22.58 -36.77 4.81
CA LEU A 405 21.48 -35.90 5.24
C LEU A 405 20.81 -36.43 6.52
N VAL A 406 20.59 -37.74 6.62
CA VAL A 406 20.07 -38.40 7.82
C VAL A 406 21.04 -38.26 8.98
N LYS A 407 22.35 -38.41 8.79
CA LYS A 407 23.36 -38.16 9.83
C LYS A 407 23.37 -36.70 10.28
N LEU A 408 23.20 -35.75 9.36
CA LEU A 408 23.07 -34.32 9.69
C LEU A 408 21.80 -34.06 10.50
N HIS A 409 20.67 -34.69 10.11
CA HIS A 409 19.41 -34.60 10.84
C HIS A 409 19.46 -35.33 12.19
N GLU A 410 20.17 -36.45 12.33
CA GLU A 410 20.40 -37.14 13.60
C GLU A 410 21.29 -36.30 14.52
N GLN A 411 22.29 -35.59 13.98
CA GLN A 411 23.12 -34.68 14.75
C GLN A 411 22.35 -33.43 15.17
N SER A 412 21.53 -32.85 14.28
CA SER A 412 20.61 -31.77 14.63
C SER A 412 19.56 -32.22 15.64
N LYS A 413 19.05 -33.44 15.53
CA LYS A 413 18.13 -34.03 16.51
C LYS A 413 18.80 -34.21 17.87
N ARG A 414 20.05 -34.69 17.93
CA ARG A 414 20.82 -34.78 19.19
C ARG A 414 21.04 -33.41 19.82
N ASN A 415 21.38 -32.39 19.03
CA ASN A 415 21.54 -31.03 19.52
C ASN A 415 20.21 -30.48 20.07
N LEU A 416 19.10 -30.72 19.37
CA LEU A 416 17.76 -30.34 19.83
C LEU A 416 17.32 -31.14 21.07
N GLU A 417 17.69 -32.42 21.18
CA GLU A 417 17.44 -33.25 22.36
C GLU A 417 18.25 -32.77 23.57
N GLU A 418 19.51 -32.35 23.37
CA GLU A 418 20.32 -31.70 24.41
C GLU A 418 19.76 -30.32 24.80
N GLU A 419 19.30 -29.52 23.85
CA GLU A 419 18.62 -28.25 24.14
C GLU A 419 17.33 -28.48 24.93
N ILE A 420 16.50 -29.46 24.53
CA ILE A 420 15.29 -29.84 25.27
C ILE A 420 15.63 -30.32 26.69
N GLN A 421 16.72 -31.07 26.86
CA GLN A 421 17.17 -31.51 28.17
C GLN A 421 17.66 -30.32 29.03
N ASN A 422 18.41 -29.39 28.43
CA ASN A 422 18.84 -28.15 29.09
C ASN A 422 17.63 -27.29 29.50
N TYR A 423 16.61 -27.18 28.65
CA TYR A 423 15.37 -26.48 28.99
C TYR A 423 14.56 -27.18 30.08
N LYS A 424 14.56 -28.53 30.13
CA LYS A 424 13.96 -29.27 31.24
C LYS A 424 14.69 -29.03 32.56
N ASP A 425 16.02 -29.02 32.53
CA ASP A 425 16.84 -28.78 33.72
C ASP A 425 16.67 -27.34 34.20
N GLU A 426 16.58 -26.37 33.29
CA GLU A 426 16.33 -24.97 33.61
C GLU A 426 14.91 -24.75 34.15
N ALA A 427 13.90 -25.42 33.58
CA ALA A 427 12.55 -25.43 34.13
C ALA A 427 12.50 -26.05 35.54
N GLN A 428 13.33 -27.05 35.82
CA GLN A 428 13.44 -27.67 37.14
C GLN A 428 14.15 -26.75 38.14
N LYS A 429 15.18 -25.99 37.71
CA LYS A 429 15.79 -24.92 38.53
C LYS A 429 14.80 -23.81 38.83
N GLN A 430 14.05 -23.34 37.83
CA GLN A 430 13.04 -22.31 38.03
C GLN A 430 11.93 -22.78 38.99
N ARG A 431 11.50 -24.06 38.93
CA ARG A 431 10.57 -24.62 39.93
C ARG A 431 11.14 -24.62 41.36
N LYS A 432 12.45 -24.87 41.54
CA LYS A 432 13.10 -24.78 42.86
C LYS A 432 13.17 -23.35 43.37
N ILE A 433 13.44 -22.38 42.49
CA ILE A 433 13.46 -20.95 42.82
C ILE A 433 12.06 -20.47 43.20
N ILE A 434 11.02 -20.86 42.44
CA ILE A 434 9.62 -20.56 42.76
C ILE A 434 9.25 -21.12 44.13
N TYR A 435 9.60 -22.38 44.41
CA TYR A 435 9.35 -22.99 45.72
C TYR A 435 10.06 -22.26 46.88
N GLN A 436 11.28 -21.76 46.65
CA GLN A 436 11.99 -20.93 47.65
C GLN A 436 11.31 -19.58 47.86
N LEU A 437 10.90 -18.90 46.79
CA LEU A 437 10.19 -17.62 46.87
C LEU A 437 8.81 -17.77 47.52
N GLU A 438 8.11 -18.89 47.28
CA GLU A 438 6.86 -19.23 47.98
C GLU A 438 7.09 -19.43 49.48
N LYS A 439 8.19 -20.09 49.86
CA LYS A 439 8.56 -20.28 51.27
C LYS A 439 8.97 -18.96 51.94
N GLU A 440 9.62 -18.06 51.21
CA GLU A 440 9.94 -16.70 51.70
C GLU A 440 8.68 -15.84 51.82
N ARG A 441 7.75 -15.92 50.86
CA ARG A 441 6.44 -15.27 50.95
C ARG A 441 5.69 -15.74 52.20
N ASP A 442 5.63 -17.04 52.44
CA ASP A 442 4.92 -17.59 53.61
C ASP A 442 5.63 -17.22 54.92
N ARG A 443 6.97 -17.09 54.90
CA ARG A 443 7.73 -16.56 56.05
C ARG A 443 7.39 -15.10 56.33
N TYR A 444 7.32 -14.25 55.31
CA TYR A 444 6.95 -12.84 55.48
C TYR A 444 5.49 -12.65 55.88
N ILE A 445 4.58 -13.53 55.42
CA ILE A 445 3.19 -13.55 55.88
C ILE A 445 3.13 -13.89 57.38
N ASN A 446 3.93 -14.84 57.83
CA ASN A 446 4.02 -15.20 59.25
C ASN A 446 4.69 -14.10 60.10
N GLU A 447 5.73 -13.43 59.60
CA GLU A 447 6.34 -12.30 60.30
C GLU A 447 5.39 -11.09 60.38
N ALA A 448 4.62 -10.83 59.32
CA ALA A 448 3.61 -9.78 59.32
C ALA A 448 2.44 -10.12 60.26
N SER A 449 2.01 -11.38 60.34
CA SER A 449 0.96 -11.80 61.27
C SER A 449 1.43 -11.76 62.72
N GLU A 450 2.67 -12.15 63.02
CA GLU A 450 3.29 -11.99 64.35
C GLU A 450 3.42 -10.52 64.77
N LEU A 451 3.85 -9.64 63.86
CA LEU A 451 3.93 -8.20 64.11
C LEU A 451 2.54 -7.60 64.34
N THR A 452 1.54 -8.04 63.57
CA THR A 452 0.15 -7.63 63.76
C THR A 452 -0.39 -8.09 65.11
N GLN A 453 -0.06 -9.31 65.54
CA GLN A 453 -0.43 -9.84 66.85
C GLN A 453 0.26 -9.07 67.99
N LYS A 454 1.53 -8.67 67.82
CA LYS A 454 2.24 -7.79 68.78
C LYS A 454 1.61 -6.40 68.87
N VAL A 455 1.17 -5.83 67.75
CA VAL A 455 0.45 -4.54 67.75
C VAL A 455 -0.87 -4.67 68.51
N LEU A 456 -1.63 -5.75 68.29
CA LEU A 456 -2.87 -6.01 69.02
C LEU A 456 -2.63 -6.22 70.54
N GLN A 457 -1.58 -6.94 70.92
CA GLN A 457 -1.17 -7.08 72.32
C GLN A 457 -0.78 -5.74 72.95
N HIS A 458 0.00 -4.90 72.26
CA HIS A 458 0.36 -3.58 72.76
C HIS A 458 -0.85 -2.64 72.84
N MET A 459 -1.83 -2.79 71.95
CA MET A 459 -3.10 -2.07 72.06
C MET A 459 -3.92 -2.54 73.28
N GLU A 460 -3.91 -3.83 73.61
CA GLU A 460 -4.52 -4.35 74.84
C GLU A 460 -3.77 -3.87 76.09
N ASP A 461 -2.44 -3.85 76.07
CA ASP A 461 -1.63 -3.28 77.16
C ASP A 461 -1.94 -1.79 77.37
N ILE A 462 -2.07 -1.02 76.29
CA ILE A 462 -2.46 0.40 76.36
C ILE A 462 -3.85 0.53 76.98
N LYS A 463 -4.82 -0.29 76.58
CA LYS A 463 -6.16 -0.29 77.21
C LYS A 463 -6.11 -0.64 78.70
N VAL A 464 -5.28 -1.60 79.09
CA VAL A 464 -5.07 -1.95 80.51
C VAL A 464 -4.42 -0.78 81.26
N ARG A 465 -3.45 -0.09 80.66
CA ARG A 465 -2.83 1.12 81.23
C ARG A 465 -3.80 2.28 81.32
N GLU A 466 -4.68 2.47 80.34
CA GLU A 466 -5.75 3.46 80.36
C GLU A 466 -6.78 3.16 81.46
N MET A 467 -7.13 1.89 81.66
CA MET A 467 -7.97 1.45 82.79
C MET A 467 -7.29 1.72 84.15
N GLN A 468 -5.99 1.44 84.26
CA GLN A 468 -5.22 1.77 85.48
C GLN A 468 -5.18 3.28 85.72
N ILE A 469 -4.99 4.09 84.67
CA ILE A 469 -5.04 5.56 84.76
C ILE A 469 -6.42 6.03 85.20
N PHE A 470 -7.49 5.40 84.71
CA PHE A 470 -8.86 5.69 85.14
C PHE A 470 -9.07 5.34 86.62
N ASP A 471 -8.60 4.19 87.08
CA ASP A 471 -8.69 3.78 88.49
C ASP A 471 -7.85 4.67 89.40
N TYR A 472 -6.67 5.14 88.95
CA TYR A 472 -5.87 6.11 89.70
C TYR A 472 -6.52 7.50 89.73
N LYS A 473 -7.15 7.96 88.64
CA LYS A 473 -7.95 9.20 88.63
C LYS A 473 -9.13 9.12 89.59
N LYS A 474 -9.80 7.96 89.69
CA LYS A 474 -10.88 7.72 90.64
C LYS A 474 -10.38 7.72 92.10
N LYS A 475 -9.23 7.09 92.38
CA LYS A 475 -8.59 7.14 93.71
C LYS A 475 -8.13 8.55 94.10
N ILE A 476 -7.70 9.36 93.14
CA ILE A 476 -7.35 10.78 93.36
C ILE A 476 -8.60 11.58 93.72
N ALA A 477 -9.72 11.41 93.01
CA ALA A 477 -10.99 12.06 93.34
C ALA A 477 -11.55 11.64 94.71
N GLU A 478 -11.37 10.38 95.11
CA GLU A 478 -11.74 9.87 96.45
C GLU A 478 -10.83 10.39 97.58
N ALA A 479 -9.56 10.69 97.28
CA ALA A 479 -8.64 11.33 98.23
C ALA A 479 -8.92 12.84 98.37
N GLU A 480 -9.26 13.52 97.26
CA GLU A 480 -9.64 14.94 97.24
C GLU A 480 -10.94 15.21 98.02
N THR A 481 -11.91 14.29 97.96
CA THR A 481 -13.15 14.39 98.74
C THR A 481 -12.94 14.16 100.25
N LYS A 482 -12.00 13.29 100.64
CA LYS A 482 -11.60 13.11 102.06
C LYS A 482 -10.80 14.29 102.62
N LEU A 483 -9.97 14.94 101.80
CA LEU A 483 -9.26 16.18 102.15
C LEU A 483 -10.25 17.34 102.40
N LYS A 484 -11.30 17.43 101.57
CA LYS A 484 -12.37 18.43 101.66
C LYS A 484 -13.22 18.30 102.93
N GLN A 485 -13.42 17.08 103.43
CA GLN A 485 -14.16 16.83 104.67
C GLN A 485 -13.36 17.22 105.94
N GLN A 486 -12.03 17.13 105.91
CA GLN A 486 -11.18 17.56 107.04
C GLN A 486 -10.93 19.07 107.08
N GLN A 487 -10.96 19.77 105.93
CA GLN A 487 -10.87 21.24 105.87
C GLN A 487 -12.14 21.92 106.44
N ASN A 488 -13.33 21.35 106.19
CA ASN A 488 -14.61 21.89 106.67
C ASN A 488 -14.77 21.90 108.20
N LEU A 489 -14.09 21.01 108.94
CA LEU A 489 -14.14 20.95 110.42
C LEU A 489 -13.24 22.00 111.09
N TYR A 490 -12.23 22.53 110.38
CA TYR A 490 -11.30 23.54 110.89
C TYR A 490 -11.77 24.98 110.61
N GLU A 491 -12.57 25.18 109.56
CA GLU A 491 -13.11 26.49 109.17
C GLU A 491 -14.33 26.94 110.01
N ALA A 492 -15.09 26.00 110.58
CA ALA A 492 -16.29 26.30 111.39
C ALA A 492 -16.01 27.03 112.72
N VAL A 493 -14.79 26.95 113.25
CA VAL A 493 -14.40 27.66 114.50
C VAL A 493 -13.86 29.07 114.20
N ARG A 494 -13.51 29.36 112.94
CA ARG A 494 -12.95 30.66 112.51
C ARG A 494 -14.03 31.59 111.94
N SER A 495 -15.13 31.02 111.46
CA SER A 495 -16.30 31.73 110.92
C SER A 495 -17.13 32.50 111.95
N ASP A 496 -16.91 32.27 113.25
CA ASP A 496 -17.75 32.91 114.27
C ASP A 496 -17.41 34.36 114.55
N ARG A 497 -16.15 34.79 114.40
CA ARG A 497 -15.87 36.10 114.99
C ARG A 497 -16.28 37.24 114.10
N ASN A 498 -15.62 37.39 112.98
CA ASN A 498 -15.63 38.67 112.31
C ASN A 498 -15.88 38.44 110.87
N LEU A 499 -17.15 38.08 110.65
CA LEU A 499 -18.14 39.14 110.42
C LEU A 499 -17.43 40.21 109.60
N TYR A 500 -16.86 39.78 108.48
CA TYR A 500 -17.59 39.13 107.37
C TYR A 500 -18.68 40.09 106.89
N SER A 501 -18.66 41.34 107.36
CA SER A 501 -19.42 42.46 106.83
C SER A 501 -18.56 43.27 105.86
N LYS A 502 -17.24 43.38 106.08
CA LYS A 502 -16.38 44.24 105.27
C LYS A 502 -15.87 43.55 104.00
N ASN A 503 -15.37 42.33 104.16
CA ASN A 503 -14.83 41.57 103.04
C ASN A 503 -15.92 40.98 102.13
N LEU A 504 -17.21 41.06 102.52
CA LEU A 504 -18.32 40.58 101.70
C LEU A 504 -18.53 41.45 100.45
N ILE A 505 -18.36 42.77 100.59
CA ILE A 505 -18.62 43.75 99.51
C ILE A 505 -17.46 43.73 98.50
N GLU A 506 -16.22 43.82 98.98
CA GLU A 506 -15.01 43.79 98.12
C GLU A 506 -14.87 42.47 97.35
N ALA A 507 -15.19 41.33 97.99
CA ALA A 507 -15.17 40.04 97.31
C ALA A 507 -16.34 39.85 96.34
N GLN A 508 -17.49 40.50 96.53
CA GLN A 508 -18.60 40.42 95.58
C GLN A 508 -18.29 41.15 94.27
N ASP A 509 -17.63 42.30 94.32
CA ASP A 509 -17.20 43.03 93.13
C ASP A 509 -16.09 42.29 92.37
N GLU A 510 -15.07 41.78 93.07
CA GLU A 510 -14.02 40.95 92.45
C GLU A 510 -14.57 39.63 91.88
N ILE A 511 -15.55 39.00 92.53
CA ILE A 511 -16.21 37.79 92.01
C ILE A 511 -17.01 38.11 90.74
N THR A 512 -17.66 39.26 90.64
CA THR A 512 -18.38 39.62 89.40
C THR A 512 -17.43 39.94 88.25
N GLU A 513 -16.32 40.61 88.52
CA GLU A 513 -15.27 40.90 87.54
C GLU A 513 -14.57 39.62 87.08
N MET A 514 -14.21 38.73 88.01
CA MET A 514 -13.61 37.43 87.70
C MET A 514 -14.60 36.49 87.00
N LYS A 515 -15.91 36.54 87.31
CA LYS A 515 -16.95 35.82 86.53
C LYS A 515 -17.11 36.38 85.13
N LYS A 516 -16.95 37.70 84.91
CA LYS A 516 -16.92 38.30 83.56
C LYS A 516 -15.67 37.88 82.79
N LYS A 517 -14.48 37.97 83.41
CA LYS A 517 -13.22 37.49 82.81
C LYS A 517 -13.27 35.99 82.52
N LEU A 518 -13.82 35.17 83.41
CA LEU A 518 -13.99 33.75 83.20
C LEU A 518 -15.03 33.44 82.11
N LYS A 519 -16.14 34.20 82.00
CA LYS A 519 -17.06 34.06 80.86
C LYS A 519 -16.42 34.43 79.53
N ILE A 520 -15.62 35.51 79.48
CA ILE A 520 -14.87 35.91 78.28
C ILE A 520 -13.83 34.84 77.93
N MET A 521 -13.09 34.34 78.92
CA MET A 521 -12.07 33.31 78.70
C MET A 521 -12.68 31.96 78.33
N THR A 522 -13.80 31.57 78.93
CA THR A 522 -14.55 30.37 78.53
C THR A 522 -15.09 30.53 77.12
N HIS A 523 -15.60 31.71 76.75
CA HIS A 523 -16.04 31.98 75.38
C HIS A 523 -14.87 31.96 74.39
N GLN A 524 -13.70 32.50 74.74
CA GLN A 524 -12.48 32.41 73.92
C GLN A 524 -11.99 30.97 73.80
N VAL A 525 -12.06 30.18 74.88
CA VAL A 525 -11.71 28.76 74.86
C VAL A 525 -12.68 27.99 73.98
N ASP A 526 -13.98 28.28 74.03
CA ASP A 526 -14.98 27.62 73.20
C ASP A 526 -14.87 28.06 71.73
N GLN A 527 -14.59 29.33 71.45
CA GLN A 527 -14.24 29.81 70.10
C GLN A 527 -12.98 29.13 69.57
N LEU A 528 -11.92 29.00 70.37
CA LEU A 528 -10.70 28.30 69.97
C LEU A 528 -10.94 26.80 69.77
N LYS A 529 -11.81 26.16 70.56
CA LYS A 529 -12.22 24.77 70.33
C LYS A 529 -13.05 24.63 69.06
N GLU A 530 -13.95 25.55 68.76
CA GLU A 530 -14.70 25.58 67.50
C GLU A 530 -13.77 25.83 66.31
N GLU A 531 -12.77 26.71 66.44
CA GLU A 531 -11.74 26.92 65.42
C GLU A 531 -10.85 25.69 65.22
N ILE A 532 -10.48 25.00 66.31
CA ILE A 532 -9.70 23.76 66.25
C ILE A 532 -10.53 22.67 65.57
N THR A 533 -11.78 22.47 65.97
CA THR A 533 -12.65 21.44 65.38
C THR A 533 -12.99 21.72 63.90
N THR A 534 -13.19 22.99 63.52
CA THR A 534 -13.38 23.38 62.12
C THR A 534 -12.11 23.20 61.29
N LYS A 535 -10.93 23.53 61.84
CA LYS A 535 -9.64 23.27 61.19
C LYS A 535 -9.35 21.77 61.09
N GLU A 536 -9.66 20.98 62.11
CA GLU A 536 -9.53 19.52 62.10
C GLU A 536 -10.45 18.88 61.05
N ALA A 537 -11.71 19.30 60.98
CA ALA A 537 -12.64 18.85 59.96
C ALA A 537 -12.17 19.22 58.53
N ALA A 538 -11.64 20.43 58.36
CA ALA A 538 -11.03 20.86 57.09
C ALA A 538 -9.79 20.03 56.74
N LEU A 539 -8.94 19.71 57.72
CA LEU A 539 -7.72 18.93 57.54
C LEU A 539 -8.05 17.48 57.17
N VAL A 540 -9.06 16.86 57.80
CA VAL A 540 -9.57 15.54 57.41
C VAL A 540 -10.13 15.56 55.99
N LYS A 541 -10.89 16.59 55.62
CA LYS A 541 -11.44 16.74 54.26
C LYS A 541 -10.32 16.86 53.22
N VAL A 542 -9.32 17.70 53.47
CA VAL A 542 -8.14 17.85 52.60
C VAL A 542 -7.34 16.55 52.53
N HIS A 543 -7.22 15.80 53.64
CA HIS A 543 -6.53 14.52 53.65
C HIS A 543 -7.25 13.46 52.80
N LEU A 544 -8.58 13.38 52.87
CA LEU A 544 -9.39 12.49 52.04
C LEU A 544 -9.35 12.90 50.56
N GLU A 545 -9.42 14.20 50.26
CA GLU A 545 -9.27 14.72 48.89
C GLU A 545 -7.86 14.43 48.34
N HIS A 546 -6.81 14.58 49.14
CA HIS A 546 -5.45 14.24 48.75
C HIS A 546 -5.27 12.74 48.48
N GLN A 547 -5.81 11.86 49.32
CA GLN A 547 -5.79 10.42 49.08
C GLN A 547 -6.55 10.04 47.80
N ARG A 548 -7.68 10.70 47.53
CA ARG A 548 -8.44 10.49 46.28
C ARG A 548 -7.63 10.94 45.06
N ILE A 549 -7.02 12.12 45.12
CA ILE A 549 -6.18 12.67 44.05
C ILE A 549 -4.94 11.79 43.81
N GLU A 550 -4.29 11.26 44.85
CA GLU A 550 -3.17 10.33 44.68
C GLU A 550 -3.62 9.01 44.01
N LYS A 551 -4.78 8.46 44.37
CA LYS A 551 -5.34 7.28 43.68
C LYS A 551 -5.66 7.57 42.21
N GLU A 552 -6.27 8.72 41.91
CA GLU A 552 -6.55 9.15 40.54
C GLU A 552 -5.25 9.41 39.74
N LYS A 553 -4.22 9.95 40.39
CA LYS A 553 -2.88 10.14 39.79
C LYS A 553 -2.18 8.82 39.50
N GLU A 554 -2.29 7.84 40.39
CA GLU A 554 -1.76 6.48 40.18
C GLU A 554 -2.49 5.76 39.04
N SER A 555 -3.83 5.85 38.98
CA SER A 555 -4.61 5.27 37.88
C SER A 555 -4.28 5.93 36.54
N LEU A 556 -4.18 7.26 36.50
CA LEU A 556 -3.80 8.01 35.30
C LEU A 556 -2.35 7.71 34.86
N LYS A 557 -1.41 7.49 35.79
CA LYS A 557 -0.05 7.03 35.46
C LYS A 557 -0.04 5.63 34.86
N ALA A 558 -0.86 4.71 35.40
CA ALA A 558 -0.98 3.36 34.87
C ALA A 558 -1.60 3.36 33.46
N GLU A 559 -2.65 4.17 33.25
CA GLU A 559 -3.26 4.38 31.92
C GLU A 559 -2.27 5.02 30.95
N LEU A 560 -1.52 6.04 31.36
CA LEU A 560 -0.50 6.68 30.54
C LEU A 560 0.61 5.70 30.13
N LEU A 561 1.08 4.85 31.04
CA LEU A 561 2.06 3.80 30.73
C LEU A 561 1.50 2.79 29.74
N LYS A 562 0.25 2.35 29.93
CA LYS A 562 -0.43 1.45 28.99
C LYS A 562 -0.58 2.08 27.59
N MET A 563 -1.00 3.34 27.52
CA MET A 563 -1.13 4.06 26.25
C MET A 563 0.23 4.29 25.56
N LYS A 564 1.29 4.58 26.33
CA LYS A 564 2.66 4.67 25.80
C LYS A 564 3.16 3.34 25.26
N GLN A 565 2.88 2.23 25.94
CA GLN A 565 3.25 0.90 25.49
C GLN A 565 2.49 0.54 24.19
N GLN A 566 1.19 0.79 24.14
CA GLN A 566 0.39 0.60 22.92
C GLN A 566 0.88 1.48 21.77
N ALA A 567 1.29 2.73 22.03
CA ALA A 567 1.85 3.61 21.03
C ALA A 567 3.22 3.13 20.49
N LEU A 568 4.06 2.53 21.34
CA LEU A 568 5.32 1.93 20.91
C LEU A 568 5.10 0.65 20.09
N GLU A 569 4.17 -0.19 20.51
CA GLU A 569 3.78 -1.40 19.76
C GLU A 569 3.20 -1.07 18.38
N THR A 570 2.32 -0.07 18.29
CA THR A 570 1.79 0.40 17.00
C THR A 570 2.87 1.05 16.15
N LYS A 571 3.79 1.83 16.73
CA LYS A 571 4.93 2.39 16.01
C LYS A 571 5.81 1.30 15.42
N HIS A 572 6.18 0.27 16.19
CA HIS A 572 6.95 -0.86 15.69
C HIS A 572 6.19 -1.67 14.64
N PHE A 573 4.86 -1.78 14.76
CA PHE A 573 4.04 -2.40 13.73
C PHE A 573 4.07 -1.59 12.42
N ILE A 574 3.94 -0.26 12.49
CA ILE A 574 4.05 0.64 11.34
C ILE A 574 5.43 0.53 10.70
N GLU A 575 6.52 0.57 11.48
CA GLU A 575 7.89 0.42 10.97
C GLU A 575 8.09 -0.92 10.23
N LYS A 576 7.50 -2.01 10.74
CA LYS A 576 7.49 -3.32 10.06
C LYS A 576 6.71 -3.29 8.75
N GLN A 577 5.52 -2.68 8.75
CA GLN A 577 4.70 -2.54 7.54
C GLN A 577 5.38 -1.65 6.49
N GLU A 578 6.01 -0.54 6.88
CA GLU A 578 6.79 0.32 5.98
C GLU A 578 8.02 -0.40 5.40
N ALA A 579 8.65 -1.29 6.17
CA ALA A 579 9.74 -2.14 5.67
C ALA A 579 9.23 -3.18 4.67
N GLU A 580 8.03 -3.73 4.90
CA GLU A 580 7.38 -4.69 4.01
C GLU A 580 6.89 -4.01 2.73
N GLU A 581 6.30 -2.82 2.82
CA GLU A 581 5.93 -1.97 1.68
C GLU A 581 7.15 -1.67 0.81
N ARG A 582 8.28 -1.25 1.41
CA ARG A 582 9.52 -1.02 0.66
C ARG A 582 10.03 -2.27 -0.07
N LYS A 583 9.90 -3.45 0.54
CA LYS A 583 10.25 -4.72 -0.13
C LYS A 583 9.31 -5.02 -1.29
N LEU A 584 8.00 -4.85 -1.09
CA LEU A 584 6.99 -5.08 -2.13
C LEU A 584 7.16 -4.10 -3.30
N LEU A 585 7.40 -2.82 -3.04
CA LEU A 585 7.69 -1.82 -4.08
C LEU A 585 8.94 -2.17 -4.88
N LYS A 586 9.99 -2.68 -4.21
CA LYS A 586 11.19 -3.16 -4.90
C LYS A 586 10.88 -4.34 -5.81
N ILE A 587 10.12 -5.34 -5.32
CA ILE A 587 9.68 -6.51 -6.11
C ILE A 587 8.84 -6.07 -7.31
N ILE A 588 7.91 -5.13 -7.13
CA ILE A 588 7.10 -4.58 -8.22
C ILE A 588 8.00 -3.91 -9.26
N SER A 589 8.98 -3.09 -8.83
CA SER A 589 9.90 -2.44 -9.76
C SER A 589 10.73 -3.46 -10.56
N GLU A 590 11.23 -4.51 -9.90
CA GLU A 590 12.00 -5.58 -10.54
C GLU A 590 11.12 -6.35 -11.53
N ALA A 591 9.90 -6.71 -11.14
CA ALA A 591 8.93 -7.36 -12.01
C ALA A 591 8.53 -6.50 -13.21
N ASP A 592 8.35 -5.19 -13.03
CA ASP A 592 8.06 -4.27 -14.13
C ASP A 592 9.25 -4.15 -15.10
N THR A 593 10.48 -4.07 -14.59
CA THR A 593 11.66 -4.07 -15.46
C THR A 593 11.80 -5.36 -16.26
N GLU A 594 11.50 -6.50 -15.65
CA GLU A 594 11.56 -7.80 -16.30
C GLU A 594 10.44 -7.96 -17.34
N ARG A 595 9.22 -7.54 -17.01
CA ARG A 595 8.10 -7.46 -17.96
C ARG A 595 8.44 -6.61 -19.18
N LEU A 596 9.15 -5.50 -18.98
CA LEU A 596 9.56 -4.60 -20.05
C LEU A 596 10.65 -5.21 -20.95
N LYS A 597 11.57 -6.01 -20.38
CA LYS A 597 12.53 -6.80 -21.16
C LYS A 597 11.84 -7.89 -21.98
N GLN A 598 10.98 -8.69 -21.34
CA GLN A 598 10.22 -9.75 -22.02
C GLN A 598 9.36 -9.19 -23.16
N LYS A 599 8.77 -8.00 -22.97
CA LYS A 599 8.03 -7.32 -24.05
C LYS A 599 8.95 -6.96 -25.24
N LYS A 600 10.15 -6.44 -24.98
CA LYS A 600 11.12 -6.13 -26.04
C LYS A 600 11.58 -7.38 -26.78
N GLU A 601 11.82 -8.48 -26.06
CA GLU A 601 12.17 -9.77 -26.65
C GLU A 601 11.02 -10.32 -27.51
N LEU A 602 9.77 -10.22 -27.03
CA LEU A 602 8.59 -10.59 -27.80
C LEU A 602 8.47 -9.74 -29.08
N ASP A 603 8.63 -8.42 -28.98
CA ASP A 603 8.60 -7.52 -30.12
C ASP A 603 9.71 -7.86 -31.14
N GLN A 604 10.90 -8.24 -30.66
CA GLN A 604 11.99 -8.71 -31.50
C GLN A 604 11.61 -10.02 -32.21
N VAL A 605 11.08 -11.02 -31.50
CA VAL A 605 10.64 -12.29 -32.09
C VAL A 605 9.52 -12.07 -33.11
N ILE A 606 8.59 -11.16 -32.84
CA ILE A 606 7.54 -10.77 -33.79
C ILE A 606 8.18 -10.16 -35.04
N SER A 607 9.15 -9.26 -34.89
CA SER A 607 9.85 -8.66 -36.03
C SER A 607 10.61 -9.70 -36.86
N GLU A 608 11.29 -10.65 -36.22
CA GLU A 608 11.99 -11.76 -36.87
C GLU A 608 11.02 -12.68 -37.61
N ARG A 609 9.88 -13.03 -36.97
CA ARG A 609 8.79 -13.78 -37.60
C ARG A 609 8.25 -13.06 -38.83
N ASP A 610 8.05 -11.74 -38.76
CA ASP A 610 7.50 -10.97 -39.87
C ASP A 610 8.49 -10.85 -41.05
N ILE A 611 9.78 -10.72 -40.74
CA ILE A 611 10.85 -10.76 -41.75
C ILE A 611 10.89 -12.15 -42.42
N LEU A 612 10.90 -13.23 -41.63
CA LEU A 612 10.90 -14.60 -42.14
C LEU A 612 9.63 -14.91 -42.93
N GLY A 613 8.47 -14.46 -42.45
CA GLY A 613 7.19 -14.57 -43.15
C GLY A 613 7.24 -13.86 -44.51
N SER A 614 7.77 -12.64 -44.55
CA SER A 614 7.97 -11.89 -45.80
C SER A 614 8.93 -12.60 -46.76
N GLN A 615 10.02 -13.17 -46.25
CA GLN A 615 10.96 -13.96 -47.06
C GLN A 615 10.29 -15.23 -47.61
N LEU A 616 9.50 -15.93 -46.80
CA LEU A 616 8.82 -17.16 -47.19
C LEU A 616 7.76 -16.90 -48.27
N VAL A 617 7.01 -15.80 -48.17
CA VAL A 617 6.09 -15.36 -49.23
C VAL A 617 6.85 -15.11 -50.53
N ARG A 618 7.96 -14.34 -50.50
CA ARG A 618 8.79 -14.10 -51.70
C ARG A 618 9.31 -15.39 -52.31
N ARG A 619 9.75 -16.36 -51.49
CA ARG A 619 10.21 -17.67 -51.96
C ARG A 619 9.09 -18.50 -52.58
N ASN A 620 7.88 -18.44 -52.02
CA ASN A 620 6.71 -19.08 -52.61
C ASN A 620 6.34 -18.44 -53.95
N ASP A 621 6.42 -17.11 -54.07
CA ASP A 621 6.20 -16.41 -55.35
C ASP A 621 7.26 -16.81 -56.40
N GLU A 622 8.54 -16.88 -56.00
CA GLU A 622 9.62 -17.41 -56.86
C GLU A 622 9.35 -18.85 -57.31
N LEU A 623 8.90 -19.72 -56.39
CA LEU A 623 8.55 -21.11 -56.71
C LEU A 623 7.38 -21.19 -57.68
N ALA A 624 6.32 -20.38 -57.48
CA ALA A 624 5.18 -20.33 -58.38
C ALA A 624 5.59 -19.88 -59.79
N LEU A 625 6.45 -18.86 -59.89
CA LEU A 625 7.03 -18.42 -61.17
C LEU A 625 7.84 -19.53 -61.85
N LEU A 626 8.62 -20.30 -61.08
CA LEU A 626 9.37 -21.44 -61.61
C LEU A 626 8.45 -22.57 -62.10
N TYR A 627 7.38 -22.89 -61.37
CA TYR A 627 6.40 -23.88 -61.82
C TYR A 627 5.70 -23.47 -63.11
N GLU A 628 5.28 -22.20 -63.23
CA GLU A 628 4.72 -21.70 -64.48
C GLU A 628 5.75 -21.73 -65.63
N LYS A 629 7.02 -21.41 -65.35
CA LYS A 629 8.09 -21.53 -66.35
C LYS A 629 8.28 -22.97 -66.82
N ILE A 630 8.29 -23.95 -65.90
CA ILE A 630 8.39 -25.38 -66.23
C ILE A 630 7.19 -25.80 -67.08
N LYS A 631 5.97 -25.38 -66.71
CA LYS A 631 4.74 -25.70 -67.45
C LYS A 631 4.77 -25.14 -68.87
N ILE A 632 5.22 -23.90 -69.05
CA ILE A 632 5.42 -23.28 -70.37
C ILE A 632 6.48 -24.06 -71.17
N GLN A 633 7.62 -24.37 -70.57
CA GLN A 633 8.69 -25.15 -71.23
C GLN A 633 8.21 -26.54 -71.64
N GLN A 634 7.45 -27.24 -70.79
CA GLN A 634 6.87 -28.54 -71.11
C GLN A 634 5.86 -28.46 -72.26
N SER A 635 5.02 -27.41 -72.28
CA SER A 635 4.09 -27.15 -73.39
C SER A 635 4.82 -26.90 -74.70
N ILE A 636 5.90 -26.11 -74.68
CA ILE A 636 6.75 -25.85 -75.84
C ILE A 636 7.43 -27.14 -76.31
N LEU A 637 7.97 -27.93 -75.39
CA LEU A 637 8.62 -29.21 -75.68
C LEU A 637 7.64 -30.18 -76.35
N ASN A 638 6.44 -30.34 -75.78
CA ASN A 638 5.40 -31.21 -76.34
C ASN A 638 4.98 -30.75 -77.75
N LYS A 639 4.82 -29.44 -77.97
CA LYS A 639 4.55 -28.89 -79.31
C LYS A 639 5.69 -29.19 -80.29
N GLY A 640 6.94 -28.98 -79.86
CA GLY A 640 8.13 -29.29 -80.65
C GLY A 640 8.24 -30.78 -80.98
N GLU A 641 7.90 -31.65 -80.04
CA GLU A 641 7.89 -33.09 -80.22
C GLU A 641 6.84 -33.52 -81.25
N ILE A 642 5.61 -32.97 -81.17
CA ILE A 642 4.56 -33.22 -82.16
C ILE A 642 5.01 -32.77 -83.55
N GLN A 643 5.56 -31.56 -83.67
CA GLN A 643 6.07 -31.05 -84.95
C GLN A 643 7.22 -31.91 -85.49
N TYR A 644 8.13 -32.35 -84.63
CA TYR A 644 9.22 -33.24 -85.02
C TYR A 644 8.68 -34.58 -85.54
N ARG A 645 7.73 -35.21 -84.82
CA ARG A 645 7.08 -36.44 -85.27
C ARG A 645 6.39 -36.28 -86.63
N GLN A 646 5.71 -35.15 -86.87
CA GLN A 646 5.12 -34.84 -88.18
C GLN A 646 6.18 -34.77 -89.28
N ARG A 647 7.31 -34.10 -89.03
CA ARG A 647 8.42 -34.05 -90.01
C ARG A 647 9.05 -35.40 -90.28
N VAL A 648 9.16 -36.26 -89.25
CA VAL A 648 9.64 -37.64 -89.43
C VAL A 648 8.67 -38.43 -90.31
N GLU A 649 7.36 -38.27 -90.13
CA GLU A 649 6.36 -38.91 -90.99
C GLU A 649 6.37 -38.36 -92.42
N ASP A 650 6.49 -37.03 -92.60
CA ASP A 650 6.68 -36.41 -93.93
C ASP A 650 7.90 -37.02 -94.65
N ILE A 651 9.03 -37.14 -93.95
CA ILE A 651 10.24 -37.77 -94.49
C ILE A 651 9.98 -39.25 -94.84
N ARG A 652 9.20 -39.98 -94.03
CA ARG A 652 8.83 -41.37 -94.30
C ARG A 652 8.00 -41.47 -95.58
N LEU A 653 6.99 -40.61 -95.74
CA LEU A 653 6.14 -40.54 -96.92
C LEU A 653 6.94 -40.17 -98.17
N LEU A 654 7.80 -39.16 -98.09
CA LEU A 654 8.69 -38.79 -99.20
C LEU A 654 9.64 -39.93 -99.59
N LYS A 655 10.18 -40.68 -98.62
CA LYS A 655 11.00 -41.88 -98.90
C LYS A 655 10.19 -42.97 -99.61
N LEU A 656 8.91 -43.16 -99.27
CA LEU A 656 8.01 -44.09 -99.96
C LEU A 656 7.71 -43.61 -101.39
N GLU A 657 7.45 -42.33 -101.59
CA GLU A 657 7.20 -41.76 -102.92
C GLU A 657 8.44 -41.87 -103.82
N ILE A 658 9.64 -41.58 -103.28
CA ILE A 658 10.90 -41.81 -104.00
C ILE A 658 11.03 -43.28 -104.41
N LYS A 659 10.69 -44.24 -103.54
CA LYS A 659 10.72 -45.66 -103.88
C LYS A 659 9.72 -45.99 -105.00
N LYS A 660 8.50 -45.44 -104.94
CA LYS A 660 7.46 -45.62 -105.96
C LYS A 660 7.91 -45.05 -107.31
N LEU A 661 8.36 -43.79 -107.36
CA LEU A 661 8.86 -43.14 -108.56
C LEU A 661 10.08 -43.87 -109.15
N ARG A 662 10.97 -44.42 -108.31
CA ARG A 662 12.08 -45.27 -108.79
C ARG A 662 11.58 -46.57 -109.43
N ARG A 663 10.53 -47.20 -108.88
CA ARG A 663 9.90 -48.39 -109.49
C ARG A 663 9.21 -48.04 -110.80
N GLU A 664 8.43 -46.96 -110.84
CA GLU A 664 7.78 -46.48 -112.07
C GLU A 664 8.81 -46.16 -113.16
N LYS A 665 9.88 -45.43 -112.83
CA LYS A 665 11.00 -45.19 -113.74
C LYS A 665 11.61 -46.50 -114.26
N ALA A 666 11.79 -47.50 -113.41
CA ALA A 666 12.34 -48.80 -113.83
C ALA A 666 11.37 -49.55 -114.77
N ILE A 667 10.06 -49.51 -114.50
CA ILE A 667 9.04 -50.11 -115.37
C ILE A 667 8.99 -49.40 -116.72
N LEU A 668 8.92 -48.06 -116.72
CA LEU A 668 8.95 -47.25 -117.94
C LEU A 668 10.25 -47.47 -118.73
N GLY A 669 11.39 -47.58 -118.05
CA GLY A 669 12.66 -47.92 -118.69
C GLY A 669 12.64 -49.26 -119.42
N ARG A 670 12.00 -50.29 -118.83
CA ARG A 670 11.77 -51.58 -119.53
C ARG A 670 10.82 -51.43 -120.71
N SER A 671 9.76 -50.63 -120.56
CA SER A 671 8.83 -50.36 -121.67
C SER A 671 9.51 -49.64 -122.84
N VAL A 672 10.43 -48.70 -122.57
CA VAL A 672 11.22 -48.02 -123.59
C VAL A 672 12.14 -48.99 -124.33
N ALA A 673 12.74 -49.97 -123.63
CA ALA A 673 13.53 -51.01 -124.28
C ALA A 673 12.73 -51.85 -125.30
N ASN A 674 11.42 -52.03 -125.06
CA ASN A 674 10.53 -52.74 -125.99
C ASN A 674 10.10 -51.89 -127.20
N VAL A 675 10.29 -50.56 -127.17
CA VAL A 675 9.88 -49.68 -128.29
C VAL A 675 10.68 -49.98 -129.56
N GLU A 676 11.97 -50.31 -129.45
CA GLU A 676 12.79 -50.62 -130.61
C GLU A 676 12.34 -51.94 -131.28
N GLN A 677 12.02 -52.96 -130.48
CA GLN A 677 11.46 -54.23 -130.96
C GLN A 677 10.09 -54.03 -131.61
N LEU A 678 9.20 -53.27 -130.98
CA LEU A 678 7.89 -52.93 -131.55
C LEU A 678 8.02 -52.12 -132.84
N ARG A 679 9.00 -51.21 -132.95
CA ARG A 679 9.30 -50.51 -134.21
C ARG A 679 9.76 -51.46 -135.32
N GLN A 680 10.59 -52.44 -134.98
CA GLN A 680 11.02 -53.48 -135.92
C GLN A 680 9.87 -54.38 -136.34
N GLU A 681 8.99 -54.77 -135.42
CA GLU A 681 7.76 -55.52 -135.73
C GLU A 681 6.82 -54.70 -136.61
N VAL A 682 6.62 -53.40 -136.34
CA VAL A 682 5.82 -52.52 -137.21
C VAL A 682 6.42 -52.46 -138.61
N TYR A 683 7.75 -52.33 -138.73
CA TYR A 683 8.42 -52.34 -140.04
C TYR A 683 8.28 -53.70 -140.74
N HIS A 684 8.39 -54.81 -139.98
CA HIS A 684 8.19 -56.16 -140.49
C HIS A 684 6.75 -56.35 -140.98
N MET A 685 5.74 -55.95 -140.20
CA MET A 685 4.33 -56.00 -140.55
C MET A 685 3.99 -55.07 -141.73
N GLN A 686 4.63 -53.91 -141.84
CA GLN A 686 4.51 -53.04 -143.01
C GLN A 686 5.10 -53.71 -144.27
N LYS A 687 6.22 -54.43 -144.14
CA LYS A 687 6.82 -55.20 -145.23
C LYS A 687 5.95 -56.39 -145.64
N GLU A 688 5.43 -57.16 -144.67
CA GLU A 688 4.47 -58.25 -144.90
C GLU A 688 3.18 -57.72 -145.54
N LEU A 689 2.65 -56.58 -145.07
CA LEU A 689 1.49 -55.92 -145.67
C LEU A 689 1.76 -55.47 -147.11
N LEU A 690 2.96 -54.99 -147.40
CA LEU A 690 3.36 -54.67 -148.77
C LEU A 690 3.42 -55.92 -149.65
N LYS A 691 3.98 -57.02 -149.14
CA LYS A 691 3.96 -58.31 -149.83
C LYS A 691 2.54 -58.80 -150.08
N GLU A 692 1.65 -58.72 -149.09
CA GLU A 692 0.26 -59.13 -149.27
C GLU A 692 -0.55 -58.18 -150.13
N ARG A 693 -0.24 -56.88 -150.14
CA ARG A 693 -0.82 -55.98 -151.14
C ARG A 693 -0.35 -56.33 -152.54
N THR A 694 0.92 -56.71 -152.74
CA THR A 694 1.41 -57.18 -154.04
C THR A 694 0.85 -58.55 -154.42
N HIS A 695 0.65 -59.44 -153.45
CA HIS A 695 0.05 -60.75 -153.66
C HIS A 695 -1.45 -60.62 -153.97
N CYS A 696 -2.19 -59.80 -153.24
CA CYS A 696 -3.58 -59.45 -153.57
C CYS A 696 -3.69 -58.78 -154.94
N ARG A 697 -2.74 -57.93 -155.34
CA ARG A 697 -2.74 -57.32 -156.69
C ARG A 697 -2.48 -58.36 -157.79
N ALA A 698 -1.59 -59.32 -157.53
CA ALA A 698 -1.36 -60.46 -158.43
C ALA A 698 -2.59 -61.39 -158.47
N LEU A 699 -3.24 -61.62 -157.33
CA LEU A 699 -4.50 -62.37 -157.24
C LEU A 699 -5.67 -61.60 -157.86
N GLU A 700 -5.67 -60.28 -157.85
CA GLU A 700 -6.62 -59.40 -158.56
C GLU A 700 -6.43 -59.49 -160.08
N GLU A 701 -5.17 -59.56 -160.55
CA GLU A 701 -4.84 -59.86 -161.95
C GLU A 701 -5.20 -61.32 -162.33
N GLU A 702 -5.07 -62.29 -161.42
CA GLU A 702 -5.56 -63.67 -161.61
C GLU A 702 -7.10 -63.80 -161.45
N LEU A 703 -7.77 -62.79 -160.88
CA LEU A 703 -9.23 -62.69 -160.76
C LEU A 703 -9.91 -62.11 -162.02
N GLU A 704 -9.16 -61.50 -162.96
CA GLU A 704 -9.70 -61.07 -164.27
C GLU A 704 -9.99 -62.24 -165.24
N ASN A 705 -9.59 -63.48 -164.91
CA ASN A 705 -10.08 -64.76 -165.47
C ASN A 705 -9.43 -65.93 -164.68
N PRO A 706 -10.15 -66.81 -163.91
CA PRO A 706 -11.37 -67.52 -164.32
C PRO A 706 -12.42 -67.86 -163.21
N MET A 707 -13.62 -68.22 -163.67
CA MET A 707 -14.56 -69.27 -163.19
C MET A 707 -14.77 -69.58 -161.69
N ASN A 708 -15.96 -69.15 -161.23
CA ASN A 708 -16.91 -69.81 -160.32
C ASN A 708 -16.80 -69.79 -158.76
N VAL A 709 -17.81 -69.09 -158.18
CA VAL A 709 -18.85 -69.59 -157.24
C VAL A 709 -18.56 -69.68 -155.73
N HIS A 710 -19.06 -68.64 -155.01
CA HIS A 710 -19.64 -68.54 -153.64
C HIS A 710 -18.85 -68.96 -152.39
N ARG A 711 -18.93 -68.13 -151.32
CA ARG A 711 -19.83 -68.33 -150.14
C ARG A 711 -19.58 -67.31 -148.99
N TRP A 712 -20.65 -66.67 -148.50
CA TRP A 712 -20.72 -65.83 -147.28
C TRP A 712 -20.81 -66.66 -145.96
N ARG A 713 -20.52 -66.06 -144.77
CA ARG A 713 -21.48 -65.92 -143.64
C ARG A 713 -21.02 -65.12 -142.40
N LYS A 714 -21.98 -64.42 -141.76
CA LYS A 714 -22.00 -63.79 -140.42
C LYS A 714 -22.94 -64.57 -139.47
N LEU A 715 -22.77 -64.43 -138.14
CA LEU A 715 -23.58 -65.03 -137.05
C LEU A 715 -24.03 -63.95 -136.02
N GLU A 716 -25.22 -64.14 -135.44
CA GLU A 716 -25.97 -63.24 -134.52
C GLU A 716 -26.20 -63.85 -133.11
N ALA A 717 -26.58 -63.02 -132.11
CA ALA A 717 -27.40 -63.36 -130.93
C ALA A 717 -28.06 -62.11 -130.26
N SER A 718 -29.17 -62.28 -129.51
CA SER A 718 -30.15 -61.28 -129.01
C SER A 718 -30.36 -61.23 -127.46
N ASP A 719 -31.01 -60.17 -126.92
CA ASP A 719 -31.29 -59.81 -125.48
C ASP A 719 -32.78 -59.96 -125.02
N PRO A 720 -33.12 -59.93 -123.69
CA PRO A 720 -34.50 -59.91 -123.12
C PRO A 720 -34.99 -58.60 -122.43
N SER A 721 -36.26 -58.55 -121.96
CA SER A 721 -37.22 -57.39 -122.02
C SER A 721 -37.45 -56.48 -120.78
N THR A 722 -37.99 -55.28 -121.06
CA THR A 722 -38.15 -54.07 -120.21
C THR A 722 -39.07 -54.15 -118.97
N TYR A 723 -39.87 -55.20 -118.80
CA TYR A 723 -40.86 -55.27 -117.71
C TYR A 723 -40.24 -55.51 -116.33
N GLU A 724 -39.14 -56.28 -116.27
CA GLU A 724 -38.43 -56.59 -115.01
C GLU A 724 -37.78 -55.34 -114.39
N LEU A 725 -37.39 -54.36 -115.20
CA LEU A 725 -36.79 -53.11 -114.72
C LEU A 725 -37.81 -52.24 -113.96
N ILE A 726 -39.07 -52.23 -114.40
CA ILE A 726 -40.10 -51.33 -113.86
C ILE A 726 -40.54 -51.75 -112.45
N GLN A 727 -40.70 -53.06 -112.20
CA GLN A 727 -41.02 -53.57 -110.86
C GLN A 727 -39.90 -53.29 -109.83
N LYS A 728 -38.65 -53.26 -110.29
CA LYS A 728 -37.48 -52.96 -109.43
C LYS A 728 -37.42 -51.49 -109.03
N ILE A 729 -37.91 -50.58 -109.88
CA ILE A 729 -37.96 -49.15 -109.57
C ILE A 729 -38.97 -48.85 -108.46
N HIS A 730 -40.18 -49.43 -108.51
CA HIS A 730 -41.23 -49.14 -107.54
C HIS A 730 -40.91 -49.63 -106.11
N THR A 731 -40.27 -50.80 -106.01
CA THR A 731 -39.81 -51.36 -104.72
C THR A 731 -38.67 -50.55 -104.10
N LEU A 732 -37.79 -49.98 -104.92
CA LEU A 732 -36.72 -49.09 -104.46
C LEU A 732 -37.25 -47.73 -103.98
N GLN A 733 -38.29 -47.19 -104.62
CA GLN A 733 -38.91 -45.92 -104.22
C GLN A 733 -39.60 -46.01 -102.85
N GLN A 734 -40.33 -47.08 -102.55
CA GLN A 734 -40.94 -47.26 -101.22
C GLN A 734 -39.89 -47.42 -100.09
N ARG A 735 -38.78 -48.11 -100.36
CA ARG A 735 -37.66 -48.22 -99.40
C ARG A 735 -36.98 -46.87 -99.15
N LEU A 736 -36.87 -46.03 -100.17
CA LEU A 736 -36.24 -44.72 -100.05
C LEU A 736 -37.06 -43.80 -99.14
N ILE A 737 -38.39 -43.77 -99.32
CA ILE A 737 -39.30 -42.93 -98.53
C ILE A 737 -39.26 -43.31 -97.04
N SER A 738 -39.32 -44.60 -96.72
CA SER A 738 -39.23 -45.08 -95.34
C SER A 738 -37.88 -44.74 -94.69
N LYS A 739 -36.76 -44.80 -95.44
CA LYS A 739 -35.45 -44.40 -94.90
C LYS A 739 -35.27 -42.90 -94.75
N THR A 740 -35.93 -42.09 -95.57
CA THR A 740 -35.91 -40.63 -95.38
C THR A 740 -36.71 -40.20 -94.14
N GLU A 741 -37.82 -40.85 -93.81
CA GLU A 741 -38.58 -40.57 -92.59
C GLU A 741 -37.78 -40.90 -91.32
N GLU A 742 -37.08 -42.03 -91.30
CA GLU A 742 -36.25 -42.46 -90.16
C GLU A 742 -35.04 -41.55 -89.93
N VAL A 743 -34.51 -40.91 -90.98
CA VAL A 743 -33.43 -39.91 -90.87
C VAL A 743 -33.96 -38.62 -90.26
N VAL A 744 -35.16 -38.17 -90.67
CA VAL A 744 -35.79 -36.96 -90.13
C VAL A 744 -36.13 -37.13 -88.65
N GLU A 745 -36.64 -38.29 -88.22
CA GLU A 745 -36.87 -38.57 -86.80
C GLU A 745 -35.58 -38.54 -85.96
N LYS A 746 -34.48 -39.08 -86.51
CA LYS A 746 -33.17 -39.05 -85.83
C LYS A 746 -32.56 -37.67 -85.76
N GLU A 747 -32.72 -36.84 -86.79
CA GLU A 747 -32.28 -35.43 -86.76
C GLU A 747 -33.03 -34.60 -85.72
N LEU A 748 -34.35 -34.84 -85.57
CA LEU A 748 -35.18 -34.16 -84.57
C LEU A 748 -34.75 -34.53 -83.14
N LEU A 749 -34.48 -35.81 -82.88
CA LEU A 749 -33.92 -36.30 -81.62
C LEU A 749 -32.54 -35.72 -81.31
N LEU A 750 -31.70 -35.54 -82.33
CA LEU A 750 -30.38 -34.93 -82.20
C LEU A 750 -30.49 -33.45 -81.81
N GLN A 751 -31.38 -32.69 -82.44
CA GLN A 751 -31.64 -31.28 -82.11
C GLN A 751 -32.16 -31.10 -80.68
N GLU A 752 -33.04 -31.98 -80.20
CA GLU A 752 -33.50 -31.96 -78.80
C GLU A 752 -32.36 -32.24 -77.82
N LYS A 753 -31.50 -33.22 -78.12
CA LYS A 753 -30.33 -33.53 -77.26
C LYS A 753 -29.28 -32.43 -77.28
N GLU A 754 -29.07 -31.76 -78.41
CA GLU A 754 -28.16 -30.61 -78.51
C GLU A 754 -28.67 -29.41 -77.71
N LYS A 755 -29.98 -29.11 -77.76
CA LYS A 755 -30.59 -28.07 -76.90
C LYS A 755 -30.40 -28.38 -75.42
N LEU A 756 -30.71 -29.62 -75.01
CA LEU A 756 -30.51 -30.08 -73.62
C LEU A 756 -29.05 -29.99 -73.19
N TYR A 757 -28.10 -30.34 -74.07
CA TYR A 757 -26.67 -30.25 -73.81
C TYR A 757 -26.20 -28.81 -73.64
N VAL A 758 -26.68 -27.88 -74.48
CA VAL A 758 -26.34 -26.46 -74.39
C VAL A 758 -26.95 -25.82 -73.14
N GLU A 759 -28.17 -26.19 -72.76
CA GLU A 759 -28.84 -25.76 -71.53
C GLU A 759 -28.11 -26.28 -70.28
N LEU A 760 -27.72 -27.56 -70.25
CA LEU A 760 -26.89 -28.13 -69.18
C LEU A 760 -25.52 -27.44 -69.09
N LYS A 761 -24.90 -27.12 -70.24
CA LYS A 761 -23.62 -26.39 -70.28
C LYS A 761 -23.78 -24.95 -69.77
N HIS A 762 -24.90 -24.28 -70.02
CA HIS A 762 -25.21 -22.97 -69.46
C HIS A 762 -25.49 -23.02 -67.95
N ILE A 763 -26.14 -24.08 -67.46
CA ILE A 763 -26.39 -24.30 -66.02
C ILE A 763 -25.07 -24.61 -65.29
N LEU A 764 -24.21 -25.47 -65.85
CA LEU A 764 -22.88 -25.77 -65.33
C LEU A 764 -21.95 -24.55 -65.33
N ALA A 765 -22.02 -23.70 -66.35
CA ALA A 765 -21.26 -22.44 -66.39
C ALA A 765 -21.78 -21.38 -65.40
N ARG A 766 -23.01 -21.52 -64.88
CA ARG A 766 -23.61 -20.65 -63.85
C ARG A 766 -23.45 -21.18 -62.42
N GLN A 767 -23.00 -22.42 -62.24
CA GLN A 767 -22.66 -22.93 -60.92
C GLN A 767 -21.21 -22.52 -60.58
N PRO A 768 -20.97 -21.82 -59.46
CA PRO A 768 -19.61 -21.57 -59.01
C PRO A 768 -18.95 -22.92 -58.73
N GLY A 769 -17.77 -23.15 -59.31
CA GLY A 769 -16.98 -24.35 -59.05
C GLY A 769 -16.67 -24.51 -57.55
N PRO A 770 -16.27 -25.71 -57.09
CA PRO A 770 -15.97 -25.96 -55.68
C PRO A 770 -14.94 -24.97 -55.11
N GLU A 771 -13.94 -24.54 -55.90
CA GLU A 771 -13.01 -23.46 -55.52
C GLU A 771 -13.70 -22.11 -55.32
N ALA A 772 -14.68 -21.75 -56.15
CA ALA A 772 -15.42 -20.50 -56.01
C ALA A 772 -16.38 -20.52 -54.81
N ALA A 773 -16.92 -21.69 -54.46
CA ALA A 773 -17.72 -21.89 -53.24
C ALA A 773 -16.85 -21.80 -51.97
N GLU A 774 -15.65 -22.40 -51.97
CA GLU A 774 -14.67 -22.28 -50.89
C GLU A 774 -14.16 -20.85 -50.76
N GLN A 775 -13.85 -20.17 -51.86
CA GLN A 775 -13.47 -18.75 -51.86
C GLN A 775 -14.62 -17.87 -51.35
N LEU A 776 -15.87 -18.15 -51.69
CA LEU A 776 -17.03 -17.43 -51.13
C LEU A 776 -17.19 -17.67 -49.63
N GLN A 777 -16.85 -18.86 -49.13
CA GLN A 777 -16.91 -19.20 -47.72
C GLN A 777 -15.78 -18.49 -46.94
N LEU A 778 -14.57 -18.46 -47.52
CA LEU A 778 -13.43 -17.68 -47.05
C LEU A 778 -13.77 -16.19 -47.03
N TYR A 779 -14.26 -15.63 -48.14
CA TYR A 779 -14.68 -14.23 -48.19
C TYR A 779 -15.82 -13.90 -47.23
N ARG A 780 -16.80 -14.79 -47.03
CA ARG A 780 -17.82 -14.61 -45.98
C ARG A 780 -17.23 -14.61 -44.58
N HIS A 781 -16.21 -15.43 -44.33
CA HIS A 781 -15.49 -15.45 -43.07
C HIS A 781 -14.69 -14.16 -42.87
N THR A 782 -13.89 -13.76 -43.87
CA THR A 782 -13.11 -12.53 -43.85
C THR A 782 -14.02 -11.29 -43.75
N LEU A 783 -15.17 -11.28 -44.43
CA LEU A 783 -16.15 -10.20 -44.33
C LEU A 783 -16.76 -10.13 -42.92
N ARG A 784 -17.04 -11.26 -42.27
CA ARG A 784 -17.50 -11.30 -40.88
C ARG A 784 -16.43 -10.80 -39.92
N GLU A 785 -15.17 -11.16 -40.11
CA GLU A 785 -14.05 -10.67 -39.30
C GLU A 785 -13.83 -9.17 -39.51
N LYS A 786 -13.83 -8.70 -40.75
CA LYS A 786 -13.74 -7.27 -41.08
C LYS A 786 -14.94 -6.48 -40.55
N THR A 787 -16.13 -7.06 -40.53
CA THR A 787 -17.31 -6.46 -39.90
C THR A 787 -17.16 -6.37 -38.38
N LYS A 788 -16.55 -7.39 -37.73
CA LYS A 788 -16.21 -7.31 -36.30
C LYS A 788 -15.16 -6.22 -36.04
N GLN A 789 -14.11 -6.15 -36.85
CA GLN A 789 -13.08 -5.10 -36.77
C GLN A 789 -13.69 -3.71 -36.98
N LEU A 790 -14.60 -3.54 -37.95
CA LEU A 790 -15.34 -2.29 -38.17
C LEU A 790 -16.25 -1.92 -37.01
N LYS A 791 -16.88 -2.89 -36.31
CA LYS A 791 -17.65 -2.62 -35.09
C LYS A 791 -16.76 -2.16 -33.95
N VAL A 792 -15.58 -2.75 -33.79
CA VAL A 792 -14.59 -2.33 -32.80
C VAL A 792 -14.08 -0.93 -33.13
N LEU A 793 -13.66 -0.68 -34.37
CA LEU A 793 -13.24 0.65 -34.84
C LEU A 793 -14.36 1.68 -34.74
N SER A 794 -15.62 1.31 -34.99
CA SER A 794 -16.78 2.20 -34.79
C SER A 794 -17.02 2.50 -33.30
N SER A 795 -16.80 1.53 -32.41
CA SER A 795 -16.87 1.79 -30.97
C SER A 795 -15.71 2.63 -30.46
N GLU A 796 -14.50 2.44 -31.00
CA GLU A 796 -13.34 3.27 -30.72
C GLU A 796 -13.56 4.70 -31.26
N LEU A 797 -14.09 4.83 -32.48
CA LEU A 797 -14.45 6.13 -33.07
C LEU A 797 -15.51 6.85 -32.24
N ASN A 798 -16.55 6.14 -31.79
CA ASN A 798 -17.57 6.73 -30.90
C ASN A 798 -16.98 7.14 -29.55
N MET A 799 -16.04 6.36 -29.01
CA MET A 799 -15.31 6.74 -27.80
C MET A 799 -14.46 8.00 -28.02
N TYR A 800 -13.73 8.08 -29.13
CA TYR A 800 -12.95 9.28 -29.49
C TYR A 800 -13.83 10.49 -29.80
N GLU A 801 -14.99 10.31 -30.41
CA GLU A 801 -15.99 11.37 -30.61
C GLU A 801 -16.55 11.86 -29.27
N SER A 802 -16.84 10.96 -28.33
CA SER A 802 -17.25 11.31 -26.96
C SER A 802 -16.15 12.08 -26.24
N GLN A 803 -14.90 11.61 -26.31
CA GLN A 803 -13.76 12.33 -25.73
C GLN A 803 -13.53 13.69 -26.40
N SER A 804 -13.73 13.79 -27.72
CA SER A 804 -13.64 15.07 -28.43
C SER A 804 -14.76 16.03 -28.01
N GLN A 805 -15.97 15.54 -27.74
CA GLN A 805 -17.07 16.34 -27.19
C GLN A 805 -16.80 16.78 -25.75
N GLU A 806 -16.23 15.91 -24.91
CA GLU A 806 -15.78 16.26 -23.56
C GLU A 806 -14.70 17.34 -23.59
N TYR A 807 -13.69 17.20 -24.45
CA TYR A 807 -12.67 18.23 -24.63
C TYR A 807 -13.24 19.54 -25.17
N LYS A 808 -14.23 19.51 -26.07
CA LYS A 808 -14.94 20.73 -26.51
C LYS A 808 -15.68 21.38 -25.34
N TYR A 809 -16.35 20.60 -24.50
CA TYR A 809 -17.03 21.10 -23.32
C TYR A 809 -16.05 21.69 -22.30
N GLU A 810 -14.90 21.03 -22.06
CA GLU A 810 -13.84 21.57 -21.21
C GLU A 810 -13.22 22.85 -21.77
N ILE A 811 -12.99 22.92 -23.08
CA ILE A 811 -12.51 24.14 -23.74
C ILE A 811 -13.53 25.28 -23.58
N GLU A 812 -14.83 25.02 -23.74
CA GLU A 812 -15.88 26.02 -23.51
C GLU A 812 -15.97 26.43 -22.04
N ARG A 813 -15.84 25.49 -21.10
CA ARG A 813 -15.80 25.77 -19.66
C ARG A 813 -14.60 26.66 -19.31
N LEU A 814 -13.41 26.29 -19.78
CA LEU A 814 -12.18 27.06 -19.57
C LEU A 814 -12.24 28.43 -20.25
N ALA A 815 -12.86 28.54 -21.44
CA ALA A 815 -13.07 29.82 -22.11
C ALA A 815 -14.02 30.74 -21.30
N ASN A 816 -15.08 30.17 -20.71
CA ASN A 816 -16.00 30.89 -19.83
C ASN A 816 -15.32 31.31 -18.51
N GLU A 817 -14.54 30.42 -17.90
CA GLU A 817 -13.72 30.75 -16.73
C GLU A 817 -12.71 31.87 -17.04
N LEU A 818 -12.07 31.83 -18.21
CA LEU A 818 -11.13 32.85 -18.67
C LEU A 818 -11.85 34.18 -18.95
N LEU A 819 -13.06 34.16 -19.50
CA LEU A 819 -13.91 35.35 -19.65
C LEU A 819 -14.30 35.94 -18.29
N ASP A 820 -14.62 35.12 -17.31
CA ASP A 820 -14.97 35.59 -15.97
C ASP A 820 -13.76 36.10 -15.19
N VAL A 821 -12.58 35.49 -15.37
CA VAL A 821 -11.31 36.04 -14.87
C VAL A 821 -11.00 37.37 -15.55
N LYS A 822 -11.23 37.49 -16.86
CA LYS A 822 -11.06 38.76 -17.60
C LYS A 822 -12.04 39.83 -17.11
N LYS A 823 -13.30 39.48 -16.81
CA LYS A 823 -14.27 40.39 -16.18
C LYS A 823 -13.80 40.82 -14.80
N LYS A 824 -13.38 39.87 -13.94
CA LYS A 824 -12.85 40.15 -12.59
C LYS A 824 -11.63 41.07 -12.66
N TYR A 825 -10.68 40.78 -13.55
CA TYR A 825 -9.51 41.61 -13.80
C TYR A 825 -9.88 43.02 -14.28
N LEU A 826 -10.81 43.15 -15.24
CA LEU A 826 -11.28 44.47 -15.71
C LEU A 826 -12.03 45.24 -14.62
N THR A 827 -12.82 44.56 -13.77
CA THR A 827 -13.47 45.21 -12.61
C THR A 827 -12.45 45.64 -11.57
N GLN A 828 -11.40 44.86 -11.34
CA GLN A 828 -10.32 45.20 -10.42
C GLN A 828 -9.48 46.36 -10.96
N LYS A 829 -9.16 46.36 -12.25
CA LYS A 829 -8.48 47.47 -12.93
C LYS A 829 -9.33 48.75 -12.94
N ARG A 830 -10.65 48.66 -13.10
CA ARG A 830 -11.58 49.81 -12.94
C ARG A 830 -11.60 50.31 -11.50
N LYS A 831 -11.61 49.42 -10.51
CA LYS A 831 -11.52 49.81 -9.07
C LYS A 831 -10.19 50.46 -8.74
N GLU A 832 -9.07 49.94 -9.24
CA GLU A 832 -7.75 50.55 -9.10
C GLU A 832 -7.64 51.90 -9.81
N GLN A 833 -8.26 52.05 -10.98
CA GLN A 833 -8.28 53.32 -11.69
C GLN A 833 -9.15 54.35 -10.98
N GLN A 834 -10.30 53.95 -10.42
CA GLN A 834 -11.11 54.81 -9.55
C GLN A 834 -10.40 55.14 -8.23
N ALA A 835 -9.60 54.22 -7.68
CA ALA A 835 -8.77 54.46 -6.51
C ALA A 835 -7.66 55.46 -6.84
N LYS A 836 -6.96 55.31 -7.98
CA LYS A 836 -5.94 56.25 -8.47
C LYS A 836 -6.52 57.62 -8.85
N GLU A 837 -7.75 57.68 -9.36
CA GLU A 837 -8.45 58.95 -9.61
C GLU A 837 -8.88 59.62 -8.30
N LYS A 838 -9.30 58.86 -7.28
CA LYS A 838 -9.51 59.39 -5.92
C LYS A 838 -8.21 59.86 -5.28
N GLU A 839 -7.11 59.13 -5.48
CA GLU A 839 -5.78 59.49 -5.00
C GLU A 839 -5.23 60.72 -5.73
N ARG A 840 -5.48 60.86 -7.04
CA ARG A 840 -5.18 62.08 -7.81
C ARG A 840 -6.08 63.25 -7.45
N ALA A 841 -7.34 63.03 -7.12
CA ALA A 841 -8.24 64.08 -6.63
C ALA A 841 -7.84 64.55 -5.21
N LEU A 842 -7.29 63.66 -4.38
CA LEU A 842 -6.69 63.99 -3.09
C LEU A 842 -5.31 64.68 -3.25
N ALA A 843 -4.51 64.29 -4.24
CA ALA A 843 -3.23 64.92 -4.56
C ALA A 843 -3.35 66.24 -5.35
N ALA A 844 -4.51 66.55 -5.93
CA ALA A 844 -4.77 67.82 -6.63
C ALA A 844 -5.29 68.94 -5.70
N MET A 845 -5.42 68.67 -4.39
CA MET A 845 -5.69 69.70 -3.37
C MET A 845 -4.41 70.23 -2.68
N GLU A 846 -3.23 69.69 -2.98
CA GLU A 846 -1.95 70.21 -2.51
C GLU A 846 -0.98 70.41 -3.68
N GLN A 847 -0.50 71.65 -3.82
CA GLN A 847 0.55 72.16 -4.70
C GLN A 847 0.13 72.88 -5.99
N ASP A 848 -0.13 74.17 -5.77
CA ASP A 848 0.23 75.31 -6.60
C ASP A 848 1.62 75.22 -7.28
N SER A 849 1.62 75.46 -8.60
CA SER A 849 2.52 76.39 -9.33
C SER A 849 4.03 76.03 -9.53
N PRO A 850 4.77 76.62 -10.50
CA PRO A 850 4.82 76.19 -11.90
C PRO A 850 6.26 76.09 -12.54
N VAL A 851 6.33 75.79 -13.85
CA VAL A 851 7.29 76.31 -14.87
C VAL A 851 8.45 75.41 -15.44
N GLN A 852 8.43 75.34 -16.80
CA GLN A 852 9.48 75.29 -17.85
C GLN A 852 10.15 74.01 -18.41
N ARG A 853 10.29 74.09 -19.75
CA ARG A 853 10.84 73.18 -20.77
C ARG A 853 12.37 73.32 -20.93
N THR A 854 13.00 72.32 -21.53
CA THR A 854 14.05 72.34 -22.59
C THR A 854 14.36 70.86 -22.93
N ASP A 855 14.49 70.30 -24.14
CA ASP A 855 15.07 70.60 -25.48
C ASP A 855 16.23 69.62 -25.80
N VAL A 856 15.90 68.56 -26.60
CA VAL A 856 16.66 67.86 -27.70
C VAL A 856 18.10 67.27 -27.49
N PRO A 857 18.74 66.51 -28.43
CA PRO A 857 18.43 65.27 -29.21
C PRO A 857 19.59 64.23 -29.33
N ARG A 858 19.38 63.17 -30.17
CA ARG A 858 20.32 62.28 -30.94
C ARG A 858 20.66 60.91 -30.32
N PHE A 859 20.80 59.78 -31.04
CA PHE A 859 21.12 59.54 -32.47
C PHE A 859 20.62 58.16 -32.99
N THR A 860 20.90 57.93 -34.28
CA THR A 860 20.39 56.97 -35.29
C THR A 860 21.15 55.64 -35.45
N GLY A 861 20.52 54.68 -36.15
CA GLY A 861 21.13 53.80 -37.16
C GLY A 861 20.51 52.39 -37.19
N GLY A 862 20.05 51.77 -38.29
CA GLY A 862 19.92 52.08 -39.71
C GLY A 862 19.61 50.77 -40.48
N GLY A 863 18.88 50.81 -41.62
CA GLY A 863 18.95 49.76 -42.65
C GLY A 863 17.63 49.15 -43.20
N PHE A 864 17.12 49.74 -44.29
CA PHE A 864 16.09 49.37 -45.29
C PHE A 864 16.01 47.88 -45.76
N ALA A 865 15.00 47.36 -46.48
CA ALA A 865 14.09 47.96 -47.49
C ALA A 865 12.79 47.16 -47.80
N LEU A 866 11.71 47.89 -48.10
CA LEU A 866 10.79 47.84 -49.27
C LEU A 866 10.26 46.46 -49.79
N SER A 867 8.98 46.13 -49.64
CA SER A 867 7.80 46.55 -50.44
C SER A 867 7.39 45.56 -51.54
N LYS A 868 6.10 45.16 -51.52
CA LYS A 868 5.12 45.05 -52.63
C LYS A 868 4.28 43.75 -52.61
N GLN A 869 2.99 43.96 -52.33
CA GLN A 869 1.82 43.22 -52.85
C GLN A 869 1.72 43.32 -54.40
N PRO A 870 0.71 42.72 -55.09
CA PRO A 870 -0.07 41.47 -54.96
C PRO A 870 -0.09 40.77 -56.37
N PRO A 871 -1.16 40.12 -56.95
CA PRO A 871 -2.41 39.48 -56.47
C PRO A 871 -2.73 38.06 -57.07
N ARG A 872 -3.66 37.36 -56.41
CA ARG A 872 -4.88 36.65 -56.89
C ARG A 872 -4.88 35.78 -58.19
N VAL A 873 -5.50 34.59 -58.05
CA VAL A 873 -6.37 33.82 -58.97
C VAL A 873 -5.88 32.41 -59.39
N MET A 874 -6.66 31.42 -58.94
CA MET A 874 -7.01 30.07 -59.46
C MET A 874 -5.93 29.15 -60.04
N ALA A 875 -5.70 27.99 -59.40
CA ALA A 875 -6.46 26.76 -59.62
C ALA A 875 -6.42 25.88 -58.35
#